data_AF-A0A812MMX3-F1
#
_entry.id   AF-A0A812MMX3-F1
#
_cell.length_a   1.000
_cell.length_b   1.000
_cell.length_c   1.000
_cell.angle_alpha   90.00
_cell.angle_beta   90.00
_cell.angle_gamma   90.00
#
_symmetry.space_group_name_H-M   'P 1'
#
loop_
_entity.id
_entity.type
_entity.pdbx_description
1 polymer ?
#
loop_
_entity_poly.entity_id
_entity_poly.type
_entity_poly.pdbx_seq_one_letter_code
_entity_poly.pdbx_strand_id
1 'polypeptide(L)'
;MQLRHFEQVCKFLDTKFKTEFPDGVSSLMPASDSAGKEVPAEVRDFQCACLGACLTQLFMTSVVPKAKEPELAQMEKKNIVNATIKDISDFLTIWKASSLQSQLSEAKCLIVEDINKVANLVAATLQPHGLDSAACEQLENARTSLTKARSGPLYTAVAMSPVGVEICSRVSQLVQQHRSDLLLALDIDSAVNLAQGMRNFDAEVLLKQRDGGEWDIVIPGQAKFVEMTAKFLGFREKASEELLASSQDAVKLVSAKVDELYGALMSVVRAKYAKQFGEPLLRHMQIWAKGSLGADGPVLFEMIGQMGGFHPLAKVPLAKLLGKSLAESLEQEISVVKAYMSVLKDAFQVITKVLTEDVNEDLISEPQVAKLFGKLNDKEARKQLASTVPFLDKALDNLAGAMQLCLERWLAQVSSTFASFAGKLLEPEVTDDMVQGTLREEVLGVLEIHAEDSSETKQDLDWFFAFSSYFKYFGGSKVALKLDGPDGQTNVQVHAAFLCIVGALLRVAKYVMVCVNKLKECKGAKLWKDMLLATMQAKKESPIQWDTKTSRLLGCQFVFGKLASASKHFDEMLVQAVALTGNMDGVSAFYKALQKTMRESCGDIVAVMANDIESLVSSVKGFYTDLMTAQDAVAIFQSDPLDKQAISDLANDSNMQKLVHSGTRADRILSESASFLSDLKLVPVSDWMTEVTSSLIAATLVDVRDFQAVNGAVAQDNQSGKATMATVRYMNGSMTLAQALTRTLQPGETRLGLVSRCQNILEKKKILAEPALSKRAAALKGSTK
;
A
#
# COMPACT_ATOMS: atom_id res chain seq x y z
N MET A 1 8.90 51.18 -23.89
CA MET A 1 8.34 52.44 -24.43
C MET A 1 8.92 53.70 -23.75
N GLN A 2 9.94 53.60 -22.87
CA GLN A 2 10.41 54.73 -22.05
C GLN A 2 11.76 55.35 -22.47
N LEU A 3 12.71 54.61 -23.06
CA LEU A 3 14.04 55.16 -23.43
C LEU A 3 13.99 56.41 -24.34
N ARG A 4 13.16 56.41 -25.38
CA ARG A 4 13.02 57.55 -26.30
C ARG A 4 12.53 58.83 -25.60
N HIS A 5 11.70 58.69 -24.57
CA HIS A 5 11.22 59.84 -23.79
C HIS A 5 12.33 60.39 -22.89
N PHE A 6 13.18 59.54 -22.30
CA PHE A 6 14.31 60.00 -21.48
C PHE A 6 15.39 60.71 -22.30
N GLU A 7 15.68 60.22 -23.51
CA GLU A 7 16.56 60.92 -24.46
C GLU A 7 15.99 62.28 -24.84
N GLN A 8 14.68 62.36 -25.11
CA GLN A 8 14.00 63.63 -25.39
C GLN A 8 14.05 64.59 -24.21
N VAL A 9 13.91 64.12 -22.96
CA VAL A 9 14.05 64.95 -21.76
C VAL A 9 15.48 65.49 -21.63
N CYS A 10 16.50 64.64 -21.82
CA CYS A 10 17.90 65.09 -21.75
C CYS A 10 18.20 66.12 -22.86
N LYS A 11 17.70 65.91 -24.09
CA LYS A 11 17.83 66.87 -25.19
C LYS A 11 17.06 68.18 -24.94
N PHE A 12 15.85 68.11 -24.40
CA PHE A 12 15.04 69.28 -24.05
C PHE A 12 15.72 70.15 -22.99
N LEU A 13 16.39 69.51 -22.03
CA LEU A 13 17.13 70.18 -20.97
C LEU A 13 18.50 70.68 -21.43
N ASP A 14 19.06 70.17 -22.53
CA ASP A 14 20.38 70.53 -23.03
C ASP A 14 20.32 71.74 -23.97
N THR A 15 21.10 72.77 -23.62
CA THR A 15 21.14 74.04 -24.36
C THR A 15 21.66 73.90 -25.80
N LYS A 16 22.36 72.80 -26.12
CA LYS A 16 22.91 72.51 -27.46
C LYS A 16 21.84 72.09 -28.47
N PHE A 17 20.67 71.64 -28.03
CA PHE A 17 19.60 71.16 -28.91
C PHE A 17 18.54 72.23 -29.24
N LYS A 18 18.90 73.52 -29.18
CA LYS A 18 18.00 74.66 -29.47
C LYS A 18 17.26 74.56 -30.79
N THR A 19 17.84 73.95 -31.81
CA THR A 19 17.21 73.77 -33.14
C THR A 19 16.18 72.64 -33.15
N GLU A 20 16.39 71.59 -32.36
CA GLU A 20 15.47 70.44 -32.23
C GLU A 20 14.34 70.74 -31.22
N PHE A 21 14.64 71.56 -30.21
CA PHE A 21 13.70 72.01 -29.17
C PHE A 21 13.75 73.54 -29.01
N PRO A 22 13.10 74.30 -29.90
CA PRO A 22 13.11 75.77 -29.87
C PRO A 22 12.45 76.35 -28.60
N ASP A 23 11.47 75.64 -28.04
CA ASP A 23 10.82 75.97 -26.76
C ASP A 23 11.47 75.23 -25.56
N GLY A 24 12.65 74.63 -25.75
CA GLY A 24 13.41 73.93 -24.71
C GLY A 24 14.09 74.85 -23.70
N VAL A 25 14.94 74.30 -22.84
CA VAL A 25 15.70 75.09 -21.84
C VAL A 25 16.55 76.20 -22.47
N SER A 26 16.95 76.01 -23.73
CA SER A 26 17.65 77.03 -24.52
C SER A 26 16.85 78.32 -24.76
N SER A 27 15.52 78.32 -24.61
CA SER A 27 14.66 79.50 -24.67
C SER A 27 14.76 80.40 -23.43
N LEU A 28 15.25 79.83 -22.31
CA LEU A 28 15.55 80.57 -21.08
C LEU A 28 16.91 81.28 -21.13
N MET A 29 17.68 81.08 -22.20
CA MET A 29 18.95 81.77 -22.43
C MET A 29 18.67 83.20 -22.91
N PRO A 30 19.40 84.22 -22.42
CA PRO A 30 19.25 85.60 -22.90
C PRO A 30 19.42 85.71 -24.42
N ALA A 31 18.57 86.50 -25.08
CA ALA A 31 18.52 86.63 -26.54
C ALA A 31 19.78 87.24 -27.19
N SER A 32 20.78 87.65 -26.40
CA SER A 32 22.06 88.10 -26.92
C SER A 32 22.91 86.90 -27.33
N ASP A 33 23.12 86.74 -28.63
CA ASP A 33 24.12 85.87 -29.23
C ASP A 33 25.45 85.89 -28.45
N SER A 34 25.83 84.73 -27.90
CA SER A 34 27.22 84.29 -27.95
C SER A 34 27.30 82.82 -27.60
N ALA A 35 27.60 82.02 -28.62
CA ALA A 35 28.20 80.71 -28.45
C ALA A 35 29.41 80.83 -27.52
N GLY A 36 29.43 80.05 -26.43
CA GLY A 36 30.61 79.87 -25.58
C GLY A 36 30.64 80.59 -24.22
N LYS A 37 29.55 81.18 -23.72
CA LYS A 37 29.47 81.67 -22.33
C LYS A 37 28.81 80.65 -21.39
N GLU A 38 29.29 80.62 -20.14
CA GLU A 38 28.75 79.78 -19.06
C GLU A 38 27.23 79.89 -18.96
N VAL A 39 26.58 78.74 -18.78
CA VAL A 39 25.13 78.65 -18.62
C VAL A 39 24.73 79.40 -17.33
N PRO A 40 23.76 80.34 -17.40
CA PRO A 40 23.32 81.11 -16.25
C PRO A 40 22.93 80.22 -15.06
N ALA A 41 23.14 80.72 -13.83
CA ALA A 41 22.88 79.96 -12.62
C ALA A 41 21.40 79.54 -12.52
N GLU A 42 20.46 80.39 -12.93
CA GLU A 42 19.02 80.12 -12.89
C GLU A 42 18.62 79.01 -13.87
N VAL A 43 19.21 79.01 -15.07
CA VAL A 43 18.99 77.97 -16.10
C VAL A 43 19.55 76.63 -15.61
N ARG A 44 20.70 76.66 -14.96
CA ARG A 44 21.36 75.50 -14.36
C ARG A 44 20.58 74.94 -13.16
N ASP A 45 20.07 75.79 -12.28
CA ASP A 45 19.23 75.38 -11.16
C ASP A 45 17.92 74.75 -11.65
N PHE A 46 17.34 75.30 -12.71
CA PHE A 46 16.19 74.71 -13.40
C PHE A 46 16.52 73.32 -13.97
N GLN A 47 17.64 73.17 -14.69
CA GLN A 47 18.12 71.87 -15.19
C GLN A 47 18.33 70.86 -14.06
N CYS A 48 19.01 71.27 -12.98
CA CYS A 48 19.26 70.44 -11.80
C CYS A 48 17.94 70.02 -11.11
N ALA A 49 16.96 70.93 -10.97
CA ALA A 49 15.65 70.64 -10.40
C ALA A 49 14.83 69.67 -11.28
N CYS A 50 14.82 69.87 -12.61
CA CYS A 50 14.13 68.99 -13.54
C CYS A 50 14.71 67.57 -13.53
N LEU A 51 16.04 67.42 -13.54
CA LEU A 51 16.69 66.12 -13.45
C LEU A 51 16.39 65.41 -12.13
N GLY A 52 16.45 66.13 -11.01
CA GLY A 52 16.08 65.61 -9.70
C GLY A 52 14.61 65.17 -9.62
N ALA A 53 13.70 65.94 -10.22
CA ALA A 53 12.28 65.61 -10.29
C ALA A 53 12.02 64.36 -11.15
N CYS A 54 12.64 64.25 -12.33
CA CYS A 54 12.51 63.08 -13.19
C CYS A 54 13.00 61.81 -12.49
N LEU A 55 14.17 61.86 -11.85
CA LEU A 55 14.71 60.71 -11.13
C LEU A 55 13.84 60.36 -9.92
N THR A 56 13.41 61.36 -9.13
CA THR A 56 12.49 61.14 -8.00
C THR A 56 11.18 60.50 -8.43
N GLN A 57 10.63 60.91 -9.58
CA GLN A 57 9.41 60.33 -10.12
C GLN A 57 9.59 58.84 -10.46
N LEU A 58 10.73 58.43 -11.02
CA LEU A 58 11.03 57.03 -11.28
C LEU A 58 11.07 56.20 -9.99
N PHE A 59 11.72 56.73 -8.94
CA PHE A 59 11.74 56.09 -7.61
C PHE A 59 10.35 55.98 -6.96
N MET A 60 9.45 56.93 -7.23
CA MET A 60 8.08 56.97 -6.69
C MET A 60 7.07 56.18 -7.51
N THR A 61 7.51 55.35 -8.46
CA THR A 61 6.62 54.47 -9.23
C THR A 61 5.81 53.58 -8.30
N SER A 62 4.49 53.51 -8.52
CA SER A 62 3.57 52.74 -7.68
C SER A 62 3.92 51.26 -7.70
N VAL A 63 4.24 50.70 -6.53
CA VAL A 63 4.57 49.28 -6.33
C VAL A 63 3.37 48.52 -5.73
N VAL A 64 2.16 48.81 -6.21
CA VAL A 64 0.93 48.14 -5.78
C VAL A 64 0.71 46.88 -6.65
N PRO A 65 0.83 45.67 -6.07
CA PRO A 65 0.54 44.44 -6.81
C PRO A 65 -0.94 44.38 -7.17
N LYS A 66 -1.27 43.77 -8.32
CA LYS A 66 -2.66 43.59 -8.77
C LYS A 66 -3.25 42.29 -8.24
N ALA A 67 -2.41 41.30 -7.98
CA ALA A 67 -2.81 40.03 -7.38
C ALA A 67 -3.27 40.20 -5.92
N LYS A 68 -4.32 39.44 -5.55
CA LYS A 68 -4.86 39.41 -4.18
C LYS A 68 -4.26 38.29 -3.31
N GLU A 69 -3.67 37.27 -3.93
CA GLU A 69 -3.01 36.17 -3.22
C GLU A 69 -1.62 36.59 -2.71
N PRO A 70 -1.25 36.26 -1.45
CA PRO A 70 -0.03 36.78 -0.82
C PRO A 70 1.27 36.45 -1.59
N GLU A 71 1.41 35.22 -2.07
CA GLU A 71 2.62 34.75 -2.77
C GLU A 71 2.75 35.37 -4.16
N LEU A 72 1.66 35.43 -4.93
CA LEU A 72 1.64 36.11 -6.24
C LEU A 72 1.84 37.62 -6.09
N ALA A 73 1.22 38.25 -5.09
CA ALA A 73 1.39 39.68 -4.82
C ALA A 73 2.85 40.03 -4.48
N GLN A 74 3.53 39.16 -3.73
CA GLN A 74 4.95 39.33 -3.42
C GLN A 74 5.84 39.17 -4.65
N MET A 75 5.54 38.21 -5.52
CA MET A 75 6.26 38.00 -6.78
C MET A 75 6.04 39.17 -7.77
N GLU A 76 4.81 39.65 -7.93
CA GLU A 76 4.49 40.83 -8.74
C GLU A 76 5.19 42.08 -8.22
N LYS A 77 5.18 42.30 -6.90
CA LYS A 77 5.91 43.40 -6.26
C LYS A 77 7.40 43.36 -6.59
N LYS A 78 8.04 42.18 -6.48
CA LYS A 78 9.46 41.99 -6.83
C LYS A 78 9.73 42.29 -8.31
N ASN A 79 8.85 41.87 -9.21
CA ASN A 79 8.97 42.14 -10.64
C ASN A 79 8.84 43.63 -10.99
N ILE A 80 7.87 44.33 -10.40
CA ILE A 80 7.69 45.78 -10.58
C ILE A 80 8.92 46.54 -10.09
N VAL A 81 9.45 46.18 -8.92
CA VAL A 81 10.67 46.81 -8.38
C VAL A 81 11.86 46.56 -9.29
N ASN A 82 12.10 45.33 -9.75
CA ASN A 82 13.20 45.01 -10.65
C ASN A 82 13.11 45.75 -12.00
N ALA A 83 11.89 45.84 -12.57
CA ALA A 83 11.66 46.61 -13.79
C ALA A 83 11.97 48.10 -13.57
N THR A 84 11.53 48.67 -12.44
CA THR A 84 11.78 50.08 -12.11
C THR A 84 13.27 50.36 -11.86
N ILE A 85 14.00 49.44 -11.21
CA ILE A 85 15.47 49.56 -11.03
C ILE A 85 16.16 49.58 -12.40
N LYS A 86 15.69 48.78 -13.36
CA LYS A 86 16.20 48.78 -14.73
C LYS A 86 15.88 50.09 -15.46
N ASP A 87 14.66 50.60 -15.36
CA ASP A 87 14.27 51.89 -15.96
C ASP A 87 15.11 53.04 -15.39
N ILE A 88 15.41 53.02 -14.09
CA ILE A 88 16.35 53.96 -13.44
C ILE A 88 17.76 53.81 -14.03
N SER A 89 18.26 52.57 -14.19
CA SER A 89 19.57 52.32 -14.81
C SER A 89 19.65 52.83 -16.25
N ASP A 90 18.59 52.63 -17.04
CA ASP A 90 18.50 53.07 -18.43
C ASP A 90 18.52 54.62 -18.49
N PHE A 91 17.75 55.29 -17.61
CA PHE A 91 17.77 56.76 -17.48
C PHE A 91 19.18 57.28 -17.12
N LEU A 92 19.84 56.66 -16.13
CA LEU A 92 21.18 57.07 -15.69
C LEU A 92 22.24 56.84 -16.77
N THR A 93 22.08 55.81 -17.60
CA THR A 93 22.95 55.53 -18.75
C THR A 93 22.80 56.60 -19.82
N ILE A 94 21.56 56.97 -20.17
CA ILE A 94 21.27 58.05 -21.13
C ILE A 94 21.83 59.38 -20.60
N TRP A 95 21.64 59.68 -19.32
CA TRP A 95 22.17 60.89 -18.71
C TRP A 95 23.70 60.94 -18.77
N LYS A 96 24.40 59.85 -18.39
CA LYS A 96 25.87 59.77 -18.47
C LYS A 96 26.41 59.93 -19.90
N ALA A 97 25.66 59.48 -20.90
CA ALA A 97 26.04 59.61 -22.31
C ALA A 97 25.68 60.98 -22.91
N SER A 98 24.88 61.79 -22.23
CA SER A 98 24.43 63.09 -22.73
C SER A 98 25.47 64.20 -22.52
N SER A 99 25.48 65.18 -23.42
CA SER A 99 26.28 66.40 -23.25
C SER A 99 25.83 67.30 -22.08
N LEU A 100 24.66 67.03 -21.51
CA LEU A 100 24.15 67.70 -20.32
C LEU A 100 24.95 67.34 -19.05
N GLN A 101 25.49 66.11 -18.97
CA GLN A 101 26.29 65.69 -17.83
C GLN A 101 27.57 66.51 -17.71
N SER A 102 28.32 66.68 -18.81
CA SER A 102 29.56 67.47 -18.81
C SER A 102 29.28 68.95 -18.53
N GLN A 103 28.21 69.51 -19.11
CA GLN A 103 27.74 70.88 -18.85
C GLN A 103 27.45 71.14 -17.36
N LEU A 104 26.82 70.18 -16.66
CA LEU A 104 26.45 70.34 -15.24
C LEU A 104 27.57 69.93 -14.27
N SER A 105 28.53 69.10 -14.69
CA SER A 105 29.67 68.70 -13.87
C SER A 105 30.69 69.84 -13.67
N GLU A 106 30.93 70.67 -14.68
CA GLU A 106 31.81 71.87 -14.56
C GLU A 106 31.30 72.86 -13.52
N ALA A 107 29.99 72.84 -13.26
CA ALA A 107 29.27 73.74 -12.39
C ALA A 107 29.19 73.33 -10.90
N LYS A 108 29.70 72.14 -10.52
CA LYS A 108 29.64 71.59 -9.15
C LYS A 108 28.23 71.56 -8.51
N CYS A 109 27.19 71.24 -9.28
CA CYS A 109 25.82 71.11 -8.76
C CYS A 109 25.68 69.85 -7.87
N LEU A 110 25.18 69.99 -6.63
CA LEU A 110 25.04 68.87 -5.67
C LEU A 110 24.21 67.69 -6.21
N ILE A 111 23.21 67.97 -7.06
CA ILE A 111 22.37 66.91 -7.68
C ILE A 111 23.21 65.96 -8.55
N VAL A 112 24.26 66.47 -9.22
CA VAL A 112 25.07 65.66 -10.14
C VAL A 112 25.88 64.63 -9.36
N GLU A 113 26.40 65.02 -8.20
CA GLU A 113 27.07 64.10 -7.28
C GLU A 113 26.10 63.04 -6.75
N ASP A 114 24.87 63.43 -6.39
CA ASP A 114 23.86 62.50 -5.90
C ASP A 114 23.36 61.54 -7.00
N ILE A 115 23.19 62.01 -8.23
CA ILE A 115 22.86 61.15 -9.40
C ILE A 115 23.98 60.13 -9.65
N ASN A 116 25.25 60.54 -9.58
CA ASN A 116 26.39 59.63 -9.71
C ASN A 116 26.41 58.56 -8.59
N LYS A 117 26.14 58.96 -7.35
CA LYS A 117 26.00 58.02 -6.22
C LYS A 117 24.85 57.03 -6.46
N VAL A 118 23.70 57.50 -6.93
CA VAL A 118 22.56 56.63 -7.29
C VAL A 118 22.92 55.66 -8.41
N ALA A 119 23.64 56.12 -9.44
CA ALA A 119 24.09 55.27 -10.53
C ALA A 119 25.00 54.13 -10.05
N ASN A 120 25.88 54.41 -9.08
CA ASN A 120 26.74 53.38 -8.50
C ASN A 120 25.93 52.33 -7.71
N LEU A 121 24.95 52.77 -6.91
CA LEU A 121 24.08 51.85 -6.14
C LEU A 121 23.20 50.97 -7.05
N VAL A 122 22.64 51.55 -8.12
CA VAL A 122 21.80 50.84 -9.08
C VAL A 122 22.62 49.86 -9.91
N ALA A 123 23.81 50.24 -10.36
CA ALA A 123 24.71 49.36 -11.09
C ALA A 123 25.09 48.13 -10.25
N ALA A 124 25.47 48.32 -8.99
CA ALA A 124 25.78 47.21 -8.08
C ALA A 124 24.58 46.29 -7.81
N THR A 125 23.36 46.82 -7.85
CA THR A 125 22.13 46.02 -7.67
C THR A 125 21.82 45.14 -8.88
N LEU A 126 22.16 45.60 -10.09
CA LEU A 126 21.93 44.88 -11.34
C LEU A 126 23.10 43.94 -11.70
N GLN A 127 24.31 44.26 -11.26
CA GLN A 127 25.53 43.47 -11.45
C GLN A 127 26.21 43.26 -10.09
N PRO A 128 25.75 42.26 -9.31
CA PRO A 128 26.20 42.07 -7.92
C PRO A 128 27.58 41.41 -7.77
N HIS A 129 28.23 41.00 -8.86
CA HIS A 129 29.45 40.19 -8.84
C HIS A 129 30.72 41.03 -8.97
N GLY A 130 31.84 40.54 -8.45
CA GLY A 130 33.17 41.15 -8.66
C GLY A 130 33.42 42.47 -7.93
N LEU A 131 32.73 42.73 -6.81
CA LEU A 131 32.97 43.92 -5.98
C LEU A 131 34.24 43.74 -5.14
N ASP A 132 35.15 44.70 -5.21
CA ASP A 132 36.30 44.78 -4.30
C ASP A 132 35.98 45.62 -3.04
N SER A 133 36.91 45.65 -2.08
CA SER A 133 36.70 46.36 -0.82
C SER A 133 36.54 47.87 -1.01
N ALA A 134 37.25 48.45 -2.00
CA ALA A 134 37.14 49.88 -2.33
C ALA A 134 35.75 50.21 -2.91
N ALA A 135 35.22 49.36 -3.79
CA ALA A 135 33.87 49.49 -4.34
C ALA A 135 32.82 49.33 -3.24
N CYS A 136 33.00 48.39 -2.29
CA CYS A 136 32.09 48.25 -1.15
C CYS A 136 32.05 49.50 -0.26
N GLU A 137 33.21 50.10 0.05
CA GLU A 137 33.29 51.37 0.79
C GLU A 137 32.64 52.52 0.02
N GLN A 138 32.87 52.60 -1.29
CA GLN A 138 32.23 53.60 -2.15
C GLN A 138 30.70 53.45 -2.16
N LEU A 139 30.19 52.22 -2.21
CA LEU A 139 28.76 51.92 -2.16
C LEU A 139 28.16 52.27 -0.79
N GLU A 140 28.82 51.94 0.32
CA GLU A 140 28.35 52.34 1.65
C GLU A 140 28.38 53.85 1.86
N ASN A 141 29.41 54.53 1.38
CA ASN A 141 29.53 55.98 1.44
C ASN A 141 28.46 56.66 0.58
N ALA A 142 28.24 56.18 -0.64
CA ALA A 142 27.19 56.65 -1.54
C ALA A 142 25.80 56.48 -0.90
N ARG A 143 25.49 55.28 -0.38
CA ARG A 143 24.25 54.99 0.35
C ARG A 143 24.09 55.92 1.55
N THR A 144 25.11 56.04 2.38
CA THR A 144 25.07 56.82 3.62
C THR A 144 24.89 58.31 3.34
N SER A 145 25.58 58.84 2.33
CA SER A 145 25.42 60.23 1.88
C SER A 145 23.99 60.52 1.43
N LEU A 146 23.39 59.62 0.62
CA LEU A 146 22.05 59.80 0.08
C LEU A 146 20.94 59.60 1.12
N THR A 147 21.19 58.82 2.17
CA THR A 147 20.18 58.45 3.19
C THR A 147 20.30 59.22 4.50
N LYS A 148 21.43 59.87 4.80
CA LYS A 148 21.58 60.71 6.01
C LYS A 148 21.36 62.20 5.75
N ALA A 149 21.62 62.69 4.54
CA ALA A 149 21.42 64.09 4.18
C ALA A 149 19.92 64.39 3.96
N ARG A 150 19.16 64.65 5.04
CA ARG A 150 17.70 64.91 4.96
C ARG A 150 17.32 66.10 4.08
N SER A 151 18.23 67.05 3.88
CA SER A 151 18.07 68.20 2.98
C SER A 151 18.60 67.94 1.56
N GLY A 152 19.07 66.72 1.27
CA GLY A 152 19.61 66.33 -0.03
C GLY A 152 18.50 66.24 -1.09
N PRO A 153 18.77 66.65 -2.34
CA PRO A 153 17.76 66.66 -3.41
C PRO A 153 17.09 65.31 -3.70
N LEU A 154 17.81 64.19 -3.48
CA LEU A 154 17.32 62.83 -3.74
C LEU A 154 17.02 62.02 -2.47
N TYR A 155 17.07 62.64 -1.28
CA TYR A 155 16.84 61.94 -0.01
C TYR A 155 15.51 61.19 0.01
N THR A 156 14.41 61.86 -0.33
CA THR A 156 13.07 61.26 -0.33
C THR A 156 12.97 60.13 -1.35
N ALA A 157 13.63 60.26 -2.50
CA ALA A 157 13.66 59.24 -3.55
C ALA A 157 14.38 57.97 -3.09
N VAL A 158 15.54 58.10 -2.45
CA VAL A 158 16.39 56.96 -2.09
C VAL A 158 16.02 56.35 -0.73
N ALA A 159 15.72 57.18 0.27
CA ALA A 159 15.51 56.72 1.65
C ALA A 159 14.04 56.36 1.98
N MET A 160 13.07 56.93 1.25
CA MET A 160 11.65 56.79 1.59
C MET A 160 10.82 56.02 0.55
N SER A 161 11.29 55.93 -0.70
CA SER A 161 10.55 55.19 -1.73
C SER A 161 10.77 53.67 -1.60
N PRO A 162 9.78 52.82 -1.95
CA PRO A 162 9.94 51.37 -1.92
C PRO A 162 11.10 50.86 -2.79
N VAL A 163 11.33 51.48 -3.94
CA VAL A 163 12.41 51.11 -4.88
C VAL A 163 13.77 51.53 -4.33
N GLY A 164 13.86 52.74 -3.75
CA GLY A 164 15.08 53.25 -3.13
C GLY A 164 15.50 52.45 -1.91
N VAL A 165 14.55 52.08 -1.04
CA VAL A 165 14.79 51.21 0.11
C VAL A 165 15.28 49.83 -0.32
N GLU A 166 14.69 49.25 -1.38
CA GLU A 166 15.13 47.96 -1.91
C GLU A 166 16.57 48.01 -2.46
N ILE A 167 16.90 49.04 -3.26
CA ILE A 167 18.28 49.25 -3.77
C ILE A 167 19.26 49.36 -2.59
N CYS A 168 18.93 50.17 -1.57
CA CYS A 168 19.77 50.31 -0.38
C CYS A 168 19.91 49.00 0.40
N SER A 169 18.84 48.21 0.50
CA SER A 169 18.83 46.90 1.17
C SER A 169 19.74 45.91 0.45
N ARG A 170 19.59 45.77 -0.87
CA ARG A 170 20.41 44.87 -1.69
C ARG A 170 21.89 45.23 -1.64
N VAL A 171 22.21 46.52 -1.77
CA VAL A 171 23.60 46.98 -1.62
C VAL A 171 24.14 46.66 -0.23
N SER A 172 23.34 46.79 0.82
CA SER A 172 23.76 46.44 2.19
C SER A 172 24.04 44.94 2.33
N GLN A 173 23.20 44.10 1.73
CA GLN A 173 23.40 42.64 1.70
C GLN A 173 24.66 42.27 0.91
N LEU A 174 24.91 42.90 -0.24
CA LEU A 174 26.11 42.66 -1.05
C LEU A 174 27.38 43.04 -0.28
N VAL A 175 27.41 44.21 0.36
CA VAL A 175 28.57 44.63 1.16
C VAL A 175 28.77 43.72 2.37
N GLN A 176 27.69 43.31 3.04
CA GLN A 176 27.78 42.37 4.14
C GLN A 176 28.26 40.98 3.67
N GLN A 177 27.79 40.51 2.52
CA GLN A 177 28.23 39.25 1.93
C GLN A 177 29.70 39.32 1.56
N HIS A 178 30.17 40.41 0.93
CA HIS A 178 31.60 40.59 0.62
C HIS A 178 32.47 40.56 1.89
N ARG A 179 32.06 41.28 2.95
CA ARG A 179 32.78 41.25 4.23
C ARG A 179 32.78 39.86 4.86
N SER A 180 31.67 39.14 4.77
CA SER A 180 31.58 37.75 5.22
C SER A 180 32.50 36.85 4.40
N ASP A 181 32.50 37.00 3.08
CA ASP A 181 33.34 36.24 2.15
C ASP A 181 34.83 36.47 2.39
N LEU A 182 35.28 37.69 2.74
CA LEU A 182 36.66 37.94 3.15
C LEU A 182 37.07 37.14 4.40
N LEU A 183 36.18 37.04 5.39
CA LEU A 183 36.43 36.25 6.60
C LEU A 183 36.38 34.75 6.29
N LEU A 184 35.43 34.31 5.46
CA LEU A 184 35.26 32.93 5.05
C LEU A 184 36.43 32.45 4.17
N ALA A 185 37.00 33.33 3.34
CA ALA A 185 38.22 33.06 2.58
C ALA A 185 39.41 32.76 3.52
N LEU A 186 39.58 33.54 4.58
CA LEU A 186 40.58 33.26 5.62
C LEU A 186 40.29 31.96 6.37
N ASP A 187 39.03 31.64 6.63
CA ASP A 187 38.63 30.40 7.30
C ASP A 187 38.90 29.16 6.45
N ILE A 188 38.63 29.20 5.14
CA ILE A 188 38.92 28.08 4.23
C ILE A 188 40.43 27.92 4.02
N ASP A 189 41.20 29.01 3.90
CA ASP A 189 42.66 28.95 3.84
C ASP A 189 43.24 28.39 5.14
N SER A 190 42.69 28.79 6.29
CA SER A 190 43.04 28.22 7.58
C SER A 190 42.70 26.72 7.65
N ALA A 191 41.55 26.31 7.13
CA ALA A 191 41.17 24.90 7.05
C ALA A 191 42.10 24.10 6.13
N VAL A 192 42.53 24.65 4.99
CA VAL A 192 43.53 24.03 4.11
C VAL A 192 44.87 23.85 4.82
N ASN A 193 45.36 24.89 5.51
CA ASN A 193 46.60 24.81 6.28
C ASN A 193 46.52 23.75 7.39
N LEU A 194 45.38 23.66 8.08
CA LEU A 194 45.12 22.61 9.07
C LEU A 194 45.12 21.23 8.42
N ALA A 195 44.45 21.06 7.27
CA ALA A 195 44.38 19.80 6.53
C ALA A 195 45.76 19.32 6.06
N GLN A 196 46.59 20.22 5.52
CA GLN A 196 47.95 19.92 5.07
C GLN A 196 48.90 19.58 6.24
N GLY A 197 48.68 20.18 7.41
CA GLY A 197 49.44 19.89 8.63
C GLY A 197 49.04 18.59 9.33
N MET A 198 47.98 17.92 8.88
CA MET A 198 47.50 16.66 9.47
C MET A 198 48.20 15.46 8.84
N ARG A 199 48.52 14.47 9.68
CA ARG A 199 48.98 13.16 9.21
C ARG A 199 47.84 12.40 8.55
N ASN A 200 48.19 11.35 7.81
CA ASN A 200 47.19 10.46 7.26
C ASN A 200 46.50 9.65 8.36
N PHE A 201 45.20 9.40 8.15
CA PHE A 201 44.36 8.59 9.01
C PHE A 201 44.21 7.21 8.38
N ASP A 202 44.53 6.20 9.17
CA ASP A 202 44.20 4.81 8.88
C ASP A 202 43.71 4.14 10.16
N ALA A 203 43.22 2.91 10.05
CA ALA A 203 42.70 2.20 11.21
C ALA A 203 43.77 1.90 12.27
N GLU A 204 45.02 1.70 11.88
CA GLU A 204 46.12 1.36 12.79
C GLU A 204 46.54 2.56 13.64
N VAL A 205 46.52 3.75 13.05
CA VAL A 205 46.79 5.02 13.71
C VAL A 205 45.68 5.38 14.70
N LEU A 206 44.43 5.11 14.34
CA LEU A 206 43.26 5.46 15.15
C LEU A 206 42.98 4.47 16.29
N LEU A 207 43.23 3.18 16.08
CA LEU A 207 42.86 2.12 17.01
C LEU A 207 44.02 1.78 17.95
N LYS A 208 43.90 2.13 19.23
CA LYS A 208 44.95 1.88 20.24
C LYS A 208 44.44 0.96 21.34
N GLN A 209 45.31 0.06 21.80
CA GLN A 209 45.01 -0.78 22.96
C GLN A 209 45.35 -0.02 24.24
N ARG A 210 44.41 0.07 25.18
CA ARG A 210 44.65 0.61 26.53
C ARG A 210 45.22 -0.47 27.46
N ASP A 211 45.83 -0.03 28.55
CA ASP A 211 46.18 -0.89 29.68
C ASP A 211 44.93 -1.63 30.17
N GLY A 212 44.97 -2.97 30.13
CA GLY A 212 43.81 -3.84 30.40
C GLY A 212 43.21 -4.52 29.17
N GLY A 213 43.72 -4.24 27.96
CA GLY A 213 43.40 -4.99 26.74
C GLY A 213 42.22 -4.45 25.91
N GLU A 214 41.53 -3.40 26.38
CA GLU A 214 40.40 -2.77 25.68
C GLU A 214 40.87 -1.87 24.52
N TRP A 215 40.16 -1.92 23.38
CA TRP A 215 40.49 -1.14 22.19
C TRP A 215 39.77 0.22 22.18
N ASP A 216 40.54 1.30 22.25
CA ASP A 216 40.06 2.68 22.23
C ASP A 216 40.37 3.38 20.90
N ILE A 217 39.63 4.46 20.62
CA ILE A 217 39.77 5.24 19.39
C ILE A 217 40.42 6.57 19.75
N VAL A 218 41.62 6.81 19.22
CA VAL A 218 42.39 8.03 19.44
C VAL A 218 42.60 8.70 18.11
N ILE A 219 42.00 9.87 17.89
CA ILE A 219 42.17 10.66 16.66
C ILE A 219 43.34 11.63 16.88
N PRO A 220 44.49 11.47 16.18
CA PRO A 220 45.61 12.39 16.31
C PRO A 220 45.19 13.80 15.91
N GLY A 221 45.47 14.78 16.77
CA GLY A 221 45.12 16.17 16.49
C GLY A 221 43.62 16.44 16.42
N GLN A 222 42.78 15.64 17.10
CA GLN A 222 41.32 15.75 17.09
C GLN A 222 40.80 17.19 17.22
N ALA A 223 41.36 18.00 18.13
CA ALA A 223 40.94 19.39 18.31
C ALA A 223 41.16 20.24 17.04
N LYS A 224 42.32 20.06 16.38
CA LYS A 224 42.63 20.73 15.10
C LYS A 224 41.73 20.24 13.98
N PHE A 225 41.37 18.95 13.98
CA PHE A 225 40.45 18.38 12.99
C PHE A 225 39.03 18.95 13.16
N VAL A 226 38.53 19.02 14.38
CA VAL A 226 37.23 19.64 14.69
C VAL A 226 37.21 21.10 14.27
N GLU A 227 38.30 21.84 14.53
CA GLU A 227 38.44 23.23 14.08
C GLU A 227 38.40 23.34 12.55
N MET A 228 39.16 22.50 11.84
CA MET A 228 39.16 22.43 10.38
C MET A 228 37.77 22.15 9.82
N THR A 229 37.08 21.12 10.31
CA THR A 229 35.73 20.76 9.86
C THR A 229 34.73 21.88 10.16
N ALA A 230 34.80 22.53 11.33
CA ALA A 230 33.91 23.64 11.67
C ALA A 230 34.07 24.82 10.71
N LYS A 231 35.32 25.20 10.39
CA LYS A 231 35.62 26.25 9.40
C LYS A 231 35.16 25.87 8.00
N PHE A 232 35.41 24.63 7.59
CA PHE A 232 35.01 24.10 6.29
C PHE A 232 33.48 24.05 6.10
N LEU A 233 32.74 23.56 7.09
CA LEU A 233 31.27 23.52 7.03
C LEU A 233 30.69 24.94 7.08
N GLY A 234 31.24 25.82 7.92
CA GLY A 234 30.86 27.24 7.96
C GLY A 234 31.07 27.93 6.61
N PHE A 235 32.17 27.64 5.92
CA PHE A 235 32.44 28.11 4.56
C PHE A 235 31.41 27.57 3.56
N ARG A 236 31.17 26.26 3.53
CA ARG A 236 30.22 25.64 2.58
C ARG A 236 28.79 26.14 2.72
N GLU A 237 28.36 26.49 3.93
CA GLU A 237 27.00 26.96 4.19
C GLU A 237 26.79 28.45 3.92
N LYS A 238 27.84 29.28 4.02
CA LYS A 238 27.69 30.75 4.08
C LYS A 238 28.44 31.51 2.98
N ALA A 239 29.38 30.87 2.29
CA ALA A 239 30.14 31.52 1.22
C ALA A 239 29.23 31.81 0.02
N SER A 240 29.49 32.92 -0.67
CA SER A 240 28.83 33.22 -1.94
C SER A 240 29.21 32.22 -3.03
N GLU A 241 28.40 32.17 -4.10
CA GLU A 241 28.67 31.33 -5.26
C GLU A 241 30.01 31.66 -5.94
N GLU A 242 30.40 32.94 -5.96
CA GLU A 242 31.66 33.40 -6.55
C GLU A 242 32.86 32.89 -5.75
N LEU A 243 32.81 33.01 -4.41
CA LEU A 243 33.87 32.52 -3.53
C LEU A 243 33.98 30.98 -3.60
N LEU A 244 32.84 30.27 -3.56
CA LEU A 244 32.80 28.81 -3.72
C LEU A 244 33.43 28.36 -5.03
N ALA A 245 33.17 29.08 -6.13
CA ALA A 245 33.77 28.80 -7.43
C ALA A 245 35.28 29.07 -7.44
N SER A 246 35.74 30.15 -6.84
CA SER A 246 37.18 30.48 -6.78
C SER A 246 37.98 29.57 -5.85
N SER A 247 37.35 28.96 -4.84
CA SER A 247 38.00 28.11 -3.83
C SER A 247 37.72 26.62 -4.02
N GLN A 248 37.35 26.16 -5.22
CA GLN A 248 37.01 24.75 -5.47
C GLN A 248 38.13 23.78 -5.08
N ASP A 249 39.38 24.11 -5.35
CA ASP A 249 40.52 23.23 -5.03
C ASP A 249 40.75 23.14 -3.51
N ALA A 250 40.58 24.26 -2.79
CA ALA A 250 40.61 24.27 -1.33
C ALA A 250 39.49 23.40 -0.73
N VAL A 251 38.27 23.52 -1.27
CA VAL A 251 37.12 22.70 -0.87
C VAL A 251 37.39 21.22 -1.12
N LYS A 252 37.93 20.85 -2.28
CA LYS A 252 38.28 19.46 -2.61
C LYS A 252 39.34 18.91 -1.67
N LEU A 253 40.37 19.68 -1.36
CA LEU A 253 41.46 19.27 -0.48
C LEU A 253 40.96 18.96 0.93
N VAL A 254 40.16 19.86 1.51
CA VAL A 254 39.61 19.66 2.87
C VAL A 254 38.57 18.54 2.88
N SER A 255 37.72 18.44 1.84
CA SER A 255 36.76 17.33 1.70
C SER A 255 37.47 15.98 1.67
N ALA A 256 38.54 15.85 0.88
CA ALA A 256 39.31 14.61 0.81
C ALA A 256 39.86 14.19 2.18
N LYS A 257 40.25 15.15 3.03
CA LYS A 257 40.71 14.87 4.40
C LYS A 257 39.58 14.43 5.34
N VAL A 258 38.38 14.99 5.18
CA VAL A 258 37.17 14.54 5.90
C VAL A 258 36.77 13.13 5.47
N ASP A 259 36.79 12.85 4.18
CA ASP A 259 36.49 11.53 3.62
C ASP A 259 37.53 10.48 4.03
N GLU A 260 38.80 10.86 4.13
CA GLU A 260 39.88 10.02 4.64
C GLU A 260 39.61 9.60 6.10
N LEU A 261 39.23 10.55 6.97
CA LEU A 261 38.86 10.21 8.36
C LEU A 261 37.60 9.34 8.41
N TYR A 262 36.60 9.60 7.57
CA TYR A 262 35.41 8.76 7.46
C TYR A 262 35.78 7.31 7.09
N GLY A 263 36.61 7.11 6.06
CA GLY A 263 37.09 5.79 5.64
C GLY A 263 37.93 5.08 6.70
N ALA A 264 38.77 5.84 7.43
CA ALA A 264 39.53 5.31 8.56
C ALA A 264 38.62 4.89 9.73
N LEU A 265 37.61 5.68 10.08
CA LEU A 265 36.62 5.33 11.10
C LEU A 265 35.80 4.10 10.73
N MET A 266 35.37 3.96 9.47
CA MET A 266 34.74 2.72 8.98
C MET A 266 35.66 1.51 9.10
N SER A 267 36.94 1.69 8.82
CA SER A 267 37.93 0.63 8.97
C SER A 267 38.16 0.25 10.45
N VAL A 268 38.11 1.23 11.37
CA VAL A 268 38.11 1.00 12.82
C VAL A 268 36.86 0.25 13.27
N VAL A 269 35.68 0.60 12.76
CA VAL A 269 34.42 -0.11 13.03
C VAL A 269 34.56 -1.59 12.67
N ARG A 270 35.02 -1.89 11.44
CA ARG A 270 35.28 -3.27 10.97
C ARG A 270 36.26 -3.99 11.89
N ALA A 271 37.38 -3.34 12.23
CA ALA A 271 38.40 -3.93 13.10
C ALA A 271 37.88 -4.22 14.51
N LYS A 272 37.06 -3.34 15.10
CA LYS A 272 36.46 -3.56 16.42
C LYS A 272 35.49 -4.73 16.41
N TYR A 273 34.60 -4.84 15.41
CA TYR A 273 33.73 -6.02 15.29
C TYR A 273 34.54 -7.31 15.10
N ALA A 274 35.57 -7.30 14.25
CA ALA A 274 36.41 -8.46 14.01
C ALA A 274 37.19 -8.89 15.27
N LYS A 275 37.72 -7.95 16.04
CA LYS A 275 38.46 -8.26 17.29
C LYS A 275 37.54 -8.72 18.42
N GLN A 276 36.36 -8.12 18.55
CA GLN A 276 35.42 -8.43 19.63
C GLN A 276 34.65 -9.74 19.37
N PHE A 277 34.24 -10.00 18.12
CA PHE A 277 33.36 -11.11 17.78
C PHE A 277 33.95 -12.09 16.77
N GLY A 278 34.89 -11.68 15.92
CA GLY A 278 35.35 -12.35 14.70
C GLY A 278 35.32 -13.88 14.71
N GLU A 279 36.45 -14.50 15.07
CA GLU A 279 36.61 -15.96 14.98
C GLU A 279 35.67 -16.74 15.92
N PRO A 280 35.44 -16.33 17.19
CA PRO A 280 34.54 -17.08 18.06
C PRO A 280 33.09 -17.11 17.55
N LEU A 281 32.56 -15.97 17.07
CA LEU A 281 31.21 -15.91 16.52
C LEU A 281 31.12 -16.73 15.23
N LEU A 282 32.12 -16.61 14.35
CA LEU A 282 32.19 -17.37 13.11
C LEU A 282 32.15 -18.88 13.38
N ARG A 283 32.95 -19.36 14.33
CA ARG A 283 33.00 -20.77 14.73
C ARG A 283 31.63 -21.25 15.21
N HIS A 284 30.98 -20.52 16.11
CA HIS A 284 29.67 -20.92 16.62
C HIS A 284 28.58 -20.88 15.55
N MET A 285 28.59 -19.89 14.66
CA MET A 285 27.65 -19.86 13.52
C MET A 285 27.87 -21.02 12.54
N GLN A 286 29.11 -21.45 12.31
CA GLN A 286 29.39 -22.63 11.49
C GLN A 286 28.91 -23.94 12.16
N ILE A 287 29.01 -24.04 13.48
CA ILE A 287 28.44 -25.17 14.24
C ILE A 287 26.91 -25.13 14.16
N TRP A 288 26.31 -23.94 14.23
CA TRP A 288 24.87 -23.75 14.08
C TRP A 288 24.36 -24.19 12.72
N ALA A 289 25.01 -23.75 11.64
CA ALA A 289 24.65 -24.15 10.28
C ALA A 289 24.74 -25.69 10.05
N LYS A 290 25.47 -26.42 10.90
CA LYS A 290 25.53 -27.90 10.88
C LYS A 290 24.49 -28.57 11.78
N GLY A 291 23.59 -27.82 12.40
CA GLY A 291 22.59 -28.37 13.33
C GLY A 291 23.22 -29.00 14.57
N SER A 292 24.38 -28.51 15.03
CA SER A 292 25.18 -29.20 16.07
C SER A 292 25.45 -28.32 17.30
N LEU A 293 24.54 -27.40 17.67
CA LEU A 293 24.79 -26.38 18.70
C LEU A 293 25.02 -26.95 20.11
N GLY A 294 24.28 -27.98 20.55
CA GLY A 294 24.44 -28.54 21.90
C GLY A 294 24.60 -27.47 23.00
N ALA A 295 25.72 -27.51 23.74
CA ALA A 295 26.06 -26.55 24.79
C ALA A 295 26.51 -25.16 24.29
N ASP A 296 26.84 -25.02 23.00
CA ASP A 296 27.26 -23.75 22.37
C ASP A 296 26.06 -22.85 22.00
N GLY A 297 24.83 -23.37 22.07
CA GLY A 297 23.58 -22.65 21.78
C GLY A 297 23.43 -21.32 22.55
N PRO A 298 23.44 -21.33 23.89
CA PRO A 298 23.33 -20.13 24.70
C PRO A 298 24.45 -19.11 24.44
N VAL A 299 25.68 -19.60 24.21
CA VAL A 299 26.84 -18.75 23.91
C VAL A 299 26.62 -17.98 22.61
N LEU A 300 26.22 -18.68 21.54
CA LEU A 300 25.94 -18.03 20.26
C LEU A 300 24.78 -17.02 20.37
N PHE A 301 23.70 -17.39 21.05
CA PHE A 301 22.56 -16.50 21.26
C PHE A 301 22.97 -15.21 21.99
N GLU A 302 23.80 -15.33 23.02
CA GLU A 302 24.33 -14.18 23.75
C GLU A 302 25.24 -13.33 22.85
N MET A 303 26.16 -13.94 22.11
CA MET A 303 27.05 -13.22 21.19
C MET A 303 26.30 -12.45 20.10
N ILE A 304 25.25 -13.02 19.50
CA ILE A 304 24.37 -12.33 18.55
C ILE A 304 23.71 -11.11 19.23
N GLY A 305 23.23 -11.29 20.46
CA GLY A 305 22.65 -10.20 21.26
C GLY A 305 23.65 -9.08 21.58
N GLN A 306 24.86 -9.46 22.02
CA GLN A 306 25.94 -8.52 22.32
C GLN A 306 26.39 -7.76 21.07
N MET A 307 26.50 -8.43 19.92
CA MET A 307 26.86 -7.80 18.65
C MET A 307 25.81 -6.79 18.19
N GLY A 308 24.51 -7.11 18.34
CA GLY A 308 23.42 -6.17 18.04
C GLY A 308 23.37 -4.95 18.97
N GLY A 309 23.87 -5.08 20.21
CA GLY A 309 24.00 -3.99 21.17
C GLY A 309 25.33 -3.24 21.09
N PHE A 310 26.30 -3.72 20.31
CA PHE A 310 27.66 -3.17 20.28
C PHE A 310 27.71 -1.85 19.51
N HIS A 311 28.27 -0.82 20.15
CA HIS A 311 28.38 0.51 19.57
C HIS A 311 29.86 0.93 19.46
N PRO A 312 30.54 0.64 18.34
CA PRO A 312 31.99 0.74 18.22
C PRO A 312 32.56 2.17 18.37
N LEU A 313 31.71 3.18 18.14
CA LEU A 313 32.07 4.61 18.10
C LEU A 313 31.46 5.45 19.23
N ALA A 314 30.92 4.85 20.29
CA ALA A 314 30.14 5.54 21.34
C ALA A 314 30.80 6.78 21.96
N LYS A 315 32.14 6.83 22.01
CA LYS A 315 32.91 7.91 22.62
C LYS A 315 33.43 8.94 21.61
N VAL A 316 33.17 8.74 20.31
CA VAL A 316 33.66 9.60 19.23
C VAL A 316 32.62 10.68 18.91
N PRO A 317 32.98 11.98 18.92
CA PRO A 317 32.04 13.06 18.61
C PRO A 317 31.86 13.22 17.09
N LEU A 318 31.21 12.25 16.44
CA LEU A 318 31.09 12.12 14.99
C LEU A 318 30.59 13.40 14.30
N ALA A 319 29.51 13.99 14.79
CA ALA A 319 28.94 15.21 14.20
C ALA A 319 29.92 16.40 14.19
N LYS A 320 30.81 16.50 15.19
CA LYS A 320 31.83 17.56 15.26
C LYS A 320 33.00 17.30 14.32
N LEU A 321 33.27 16.05 13.98
CA LEU A 321 34.41 15.63 13.16
C LEU A 321 34.05 15.58 11.67
N LEU A 322 32.86 15.07 11.34
CA LEU A 322 32.46 14.77 9.97
C LEU A 322 31.33 15.68 9.46
N GLY A 323 30.70 16.46 10.36
CA GLY A 323 29.43 17.12 10.08
C GLY A 323 28.23 16.17 10.23
N LYS A 324 27.03 16.75 10.22
CA LYS A 324 25.79 16.02 10.49
C LYS A 324 25.53 14.89 9.48
N SER A 325 25.63 15.18 8.18
CA SER A 325 25.28 14.22 7.12
C SER A 325 26.17 12.97 7.15
N LEU A 326 27.50 13.12 7.20
CA LEU A 326 28.42 11.98 7.19
C LEU A 326 28.38 11.21 8.52
N ALA A 327 28.14 11.88 9.65
CA ALA A 327 27.94 11.22 10.93
C ALA A 327 26.70 10.32 10.92
N GLU A 328 25.57 10.81 10.39
CA GLU A 328 24.34 10.03 10.23
C GLU A 328 24.54 8.84 9.29
N SER A 329 25.27 9.02 8.18
CA SER A 329 25.62 7.90 7.28
C SER A 329 26.42 6.80 7.99
N LEU A 330 27.42 7.19 8.79
CA LEU A 330 28.24 6.24 9.56
C LEU A 330 27.43 5.48 10.61
N GLU A 331 26.52 6.18 11.31
CA GLU A 331 25.62 5.57 12.28
C GLU A 331 24.61 4.63 11.62
N GLN A 332 24.14 4.97 10.42
CA GLN A 332 23.26 4.11 9.64
C GLN A 332 23.95 2.80 9.25
N GLU A 333 25.21 2.83 8.81
CA GLU A 333 26.02 1.63 8.53
C GLU A 333 26.15 0.71 9.75
N ILE A 334 26.39 1.29 10.95
CA ILE A 334 26.43 0.51 12.20
C ILE A 334 25.05 -0.06 12.55
N SER A 335 23.98 0.70 12.30
CA SER A 335 22.60 0.28 12.58
C SER A 335 22.16 -0.92 11.72
N VAL A 336 22.73 -1.10 10.52
CA VAL A 336 22.48 -2.29 9.69
C VAL A 336 22.85 -3.57 10.44
N VAL A 337 23.98 -3.59 11.15
CA VAL A 337 24.41 -4.75 11.96
C VAL A 337 23.37 -5.05 13.04
N LYS A 338 22.90 -4.02 13.76
CA LYS A 338 21.86 -4.16 14.79
C LYS A 338 20.56 -4.76 14.24
N ALA A 339 20.08 -4.23 13.12
CA ALA A 339 18.87 -4.73 12.48
C ALA A 339 19.02 -6.20 12.07
N TYR A 340 20.18 -6.58 11.54
CA TYR A 340 20.47 -7.95 11.12
C TYR A 340 20.54 -8.93 12.31
N MET A 341 21.25 -8.54 13.36
CA MET A 341 21.37 -9.35 14.58
C MET A 341 20.04 -9.52 15.30
N SER A 342 19.15 -8.51 15.26
CA SER A 342 17.80 -8.64 15.79
C SER A 342 17.02 -9.75 15.10
N VAL A 343 17.02 -9.79 13.76
CA VAL A 343 16.31 -10.83 13.00
C VAL A 343 16.88 -12.21 13.28
N LEU A 344 18.21 -12.34 13.34
CA LEU A 344 18.87 -13.60 13.70
C LEU A 344 18.51 -14.06 15.11
N LYS A 345 18.47 -13.13 16.07
CA LYS A 345 18.15 -13.41 17.47
C LYS A 345 16.70 -13.85 17.63
N ASP A 346 15.77 -13.14 16.99
CA ASP A 346 14.33 -13.44 17.06
C ASP A 346 14.05 -14.84 16.51
N ALA A 347 14.72 -15.24 15.42
CA ALA A 347 14.53 -16.54 14.78
C ALA A 347 15.37 -17.68 15.40
N PHE A 348 16.28 -17.39 16.34
CA PHE A 348 17.34 -18.30 16.77
C PHE A 348 16.84 -19.69 17.20
N GLN A 349 15.81 -19.73 18.07
CA GLN A 349 15.29 -20.98 18.61
C GLN A 349 14.61 -21.84 17.53
N VAL A 350 13.79 -21.22 16.69
CA VAL A 350 13.04 -21.93 15.65
C VAL A 350 14.00 -22.46 14.57
N ILE A 351 14.98 -21.65 14.17
CA ILE A 351 15.99 -22.07 13.19
C ILE A 351 16.85 -23.21 13.72
N THR A 352 17.18 -23.20 15.01
CA THR A 352 17.90 -24.32 15.62
C THR A 352 17.11 -25.62 15.45
N LYS A 353 15.79 -25.60 15.70
CA LYS A 353 14.92 -26.76 15.46
C LYS A 353 14.89 -27.17 13.99
N VAL A 354 14.73 -26.22 13.07
CA VAL A 354 14.76 -26.48 11.61
C VAL A 354 16.05 -27.15 11.16
N LEU A 355 17.18 -26.89 11.83
CA LEU A 355 18.48 -27.47 11.49
C LEU A 355 18.76 -28.80 12.20
N THR A 356 18.08 -29.12 13.31
CA THR A 356 18.34 -30.31 14.14
C THR A 356 17.27 -31.39 14.06
N GLU A 357 16.01 -31.01 13.83
CA GLU A 357 14.85 -31.91 13.81
C GLU A 357 14.38 -32.17 12.38
N ASP A 358 13.57 -33.21 12.17
CA ASP A 358 12.89 -33.43 10.90
C ASP A 358 11.91 -32.26 10.66
N VAL A 359 12.23 -31.43 9.67
CA VAL A 359 11.46 -30.24 9.32
C VAL A 359 10.02 -30.61 8.98
N ASN A 360 9.06 -29.90 9.56
CA ASN A 360 7.63 -30.06 9.31
C ASN A 360 6.99 -28.72 8.92
N GLU A 361 5.70 -28.76 8.55
CA GLU A 361 4.95 -27.58 8.11
C GLU A 361 4.88 -26.48 9.18
N ASP A 362 4.64 -26.84 10.45
CA ASP A 362 4.49 -25.86 11.53
C ASP A 362 5.77 -25.03 11.69
N LEU A 363 6.93 -25.69 11.67
CA LEU A 363 8.24 -25.03 11.82
C LEU A 363 8.56 -24.09 10.65
N ILE A 364 8.22 -24.46 9.42
CA ILE A 364 8.46 -23.59 8.25
C ILE A 364 7.41 -22.50 8.13
N SER A 365 6.21 -22.68 8.70
CA SER A 365 5.15 -21.68 8.65
C SER A 365 5.37 -20.53 9.65
N GLU A 366 6.35 -20.68 10.55
CA GLU A 366 6.74 -19.65 11.51
C GLU A 366 7.23 -18.35 10.81
N PRO A 367 6.59 -17.19 11.05
CA PRO A 367 6.95 -15.93 10.40
C PRO A 367 8.40 -15.50 10.63
N GLN A 368 8.98 -15.92 11.77
CA GLN A 368 10.36 -15.61 12.13
C GLN A 368 11.37 -16.29 11.17
N VAL A 369 11.07 -17.53 10.76
CA VAL A 369 11.91 -18.31 9.83
C VAL A 369 11.84 -17.70 8.44
N ALA A 370 10.63 -17.38 7.96
CA ALA A 370 10.41 -16.71 6.68
C ALA A 370 11.12 -15.35 6.62
N LYS A 371 11.01 -14.55 7.69
CA LYS A 371 11.68 -13.24 7.79
C LYS A 371 13.20 -13.37 7.76
N LEU A 372 13.78 -14.31 8.50
CA LEU A 372 15.22 -14.54 8.47
C LEU A 372 15.67 -15.01 7.08
N PHE A 373 14.98 -16.01 6.51
CA PHE A 373 15.35 -16.55 5.20
C PHE A 373 15.27 -15.49 4.10
N GLY A 374 14.23 -14.66 4.10
CA GLY A 374 14.13 -13.51 3.21
C GLY A 374 15.28 -12.52 3.41
N LYS A 375 15.68 -12.25 4.65
CA LYS A 375 16.82 -11.35 4.95
C LYS A 375 18.16 -11.92 4.49
N LEU A 376 18.38 -13.23 4.67
CA LEU A 376 19.57 -13.93 4.20
C LEU A 376 19.72 -13.91 2.67
N ASN A 377 18.60 -13.89 1.94
CA ASN A 377 18.58 -13.86 0.47
C ASN A 377 18.43 -12.44 -0.12
N ASP A 378 18.38 -11.40 0.71
CA ASP A 378 18.35 -9.99 0.28
C ASP A 378 19.75 -9.51 -0.07
N LYS A 379 20.05 -9.44 -1.38
CA LYS A 379 21.38 -9.05 -1.89
C LYS A 379 21.85 -7.68 -1.40
N GLU A 380 20.94 -6.72 -1.28
CA GLU A 380 21.31 -5.35 -0.88
C GLU A 380 21.60 -5.30 0.62
N ALA A 381 20.75 -5.94 1.44
CA ALA A 381 21.01 -6.05 2.87
C ALA A 381 22.30 -6.82 3.19
N ARG A 382 22.61 -7.89 2.43
CA ARG A 382 23.86 -8.65 2.57
C ARG A 382 25.07 -7.80 2.20
N LYS A 383 24.99 -7.04 1.09
CA LYS A 383 26.07 -6.13 0.66
C LYS A 383 26.35 -5.03 1.69
N GLN A 384 25.30 -4.41 2.23
CA GLN A 384 25.43 -3.38 3.27
C GLN A 384 26.07 -3.98 4.54
N LEU A 385 25.60 -5.13 5.00
CA LEU A 385 26.18 -5.81 6.16
C LEU A 385 27.65 -6.19 5.93
N ALA A 386 27.99 -6.75 4.77
CA ALA A 386 29.36 -7.14 4.42
C ALA A 386 30.30 -5.92 4.38
N SER A 387 29.78 -4.73 4.10
CA SER A 387 30.54 -3.48 4.14
C SER A 387 30.99 -3.11 5.56
N THR A 388 30.26 -3.54 6.60
CA THR A 388 30.56 -3.24 8.01
C THR A 388 31.21 -4.41 8.75
N VAL A 389 30.77 -5.64 8.47
CA VAL A 389 31.20 -6.87 9.15
C VAL A 389 31.47 -8.01 8.14
N PRO A 390 32.50 -7.86 7.28
CA PRO A 390 32.76 -8.78 6.17
C PRO A 390 33.03 -10.22 6.60
N PHE A 391 33.57 -10.44 7.80
CA PHE A 391 33.87 -11.79 8.28
C PHE A 391 32.62 -12.67 8.47
N LEU A 392 31.43 -12.07 8.64
CA LEU A 392 30.18 -12.83 8.80
C LEU A 392 29.61 -13.36 7.49
N ASP A 393 30.06 -12.83 6.35
CA ASP A 393 29.38 -13.05 5.08
C ASP A 393 29.28 -14.54 4.74
N LYS A 394 30.40 -15.25 4.84
CA LYS A 394 30.46 -16.70 4.59
C LYS A 394 29.66 -17.52 5.60
N ALA A 395 29.59 -17.11 6.87
CA ALA A 395 28.80 -17.83 7.87
C ALA A 395 27.30 -17.69 7.64
N LEU A 396 26.85 -16.51 7.20
CA LEU A 396 25.46 -16.28 6.82
C LEU A 396 25.09 -17.04 5.54
N ASP A 397 26.00 -17.15 4.56
CA ASP A 397 25.80 -18.02 3.38
C ASP A 397 25.68 -19.49 3.78
N ASN A 398 26.53 -19.96 4.68
CA ASN A 398 26.45 -21.33 5.19
C ASN A 398 25.13 -21.59 5.91
N LEU A 399 24.64 -20.63 6.71
CA LEU A 399 23.35 -20.73 7.38
C LEU A 399 22.20 -20.74 6.37
N ALA A 400 22.23 -19.85 5.38
CA ALA A 400 21.24 -19.81 4.30
C ALA A 400 21.21 -21.13 3.51
N GLY A 401 22.38 -21.67 3.15
CA GLY A 401 22.52 -22.96 2.47
C GLY A 401 22.03 -24.13 3.30
N ALA A 402 22.31 -24.14 4.61
CA ALA A 402 21.80 -25.17 5.52
C ALA A 402 20.26 -25.13 5.63
N MET A 403 19.68 -23.93 5.77
CA MET A 403 18.23 -23.75 5.75
C MET A 403 17.63 -24.21 4.42
N GLN A 404 18.26 -23.85 3.30
CA GLN A 404 17.84 -24.26 1.97
C GLN A 404 17.82 -25.80 1.85
N LEU A 405 18.87 -26.49 2.28
CA LEU A 405 18.94 -27.96 2.27
C LEU A 405 17.83 -28.61 3.12
N CYS A 406 17.54 -28.05 4.30
CA CYS A 406 16.45 -28.52 5.15
C CYS A 406 15.07 -28.37 4.46
N LEU A 407 14.83 -27.22 3.82
CA LEU A 407 13.63 -26.95 3.05
C LEU A 407 13.53 -27.81 1.78
N GLU A 408 14.63 -28.11 1.10
CA GLU A 408 14.67 -29.06 -0.03
C GLU A 408 14.31 -30.47 0.40
N ARG A 409 14.81 -30.93 1.56
CA ARG A 409 14.47 -32.25 2.13
C ARG A 409 13.00 -32.32 2.50
N TRP A 410 12.48 -31.31 3.19
CA TRP A 410 11.05 -31.21 3.52
C TRP A 410 10.20 -31.24 2.24
N LEU A 411 10.55 -30.43 1.24
CA LEU A 411 9.83 -30.40 -0.03
C LEU A 411 9.87 -31.77 -0.74
N ALA A 412 11.02 -32.45 -0.74
CA ALA A 412 11.14 -33.81 -1.29
C ALA A 412 10.24 -34.81 -0.56
N GLN A 413 10.22 -34.76 0.77
CA GLN A 413 9.38 -35.62 1.60
C GLN A 413 7.90 -35.38 1.34
N VAL A 414 7.45 -34.12 1.36
CA VAL A 414 6.05 -33.78 1.09
C VAL A 414 5.66 -34.13 -0.35
N SER A 415 6.54 -33.83 -1.32
CA SER A 415 6.28 -34.12 -2.74
C SER A 415 6.23 -35.59 -3.08
N SER A 416 6.86 -36.45 -2.28
CA SER A 416 6.74 -37.90 -2.43
C SER A 416 5.30 -38.41 -2.30
N THR A 417 4.46 -37.69 -1.54
CA THR A 417 3.03 -38.04 -1.34
C THR A 417 2.17 -37.80 -2.58
N PHE A 418 2.66 -37.04 -3.56
CA PHE A 418 1.97 -36.77 -4.82
C PHE A 418 2.89 -36.96 -6.04
N ALA A 419 3.92 -37.81 -5.91
CA ALA A 419 4.91 -38.01 -6.95
C ALA A 419 4.29 -38.48 -8.28
N SER A 420 3.34 -39.41 -8.23
CA SER A 420 2.60 -39.88 -9.42
C SER A 420 1.87 -38.72 -10.13
N PHE A 421 1.18 -37.86 -9.37
CA PHE A 421 0.51 -36.68 -9.92
C PHE A 421 1.49 -35.70 -10.57
N ALA A 422 2.60 -35.41 -9.89
CA ALA A 422 3.67 -34.57 -10.43
C ALA A 422 4.28 -35.15 -11.72
N GLY A 423 4.47 -36.47 -11.78
CA GLY A 423 4.97 -37.18 -12.95
C GLY A 423 4.08 -37.00 -14.19
N LYS A 424 2.76 -37.14 -14.03
CA LYS A 424 1.81 -36.95 -15.13
C LYS A 424 1.80 -35.52 -15.68
N LEU A 425 2.10 -34.52 -14.85
CA LEU A 425 2.21 -33.12 -15.28
C LEU A 425 3.52 -32.78 -16.00
N LEU A 426 4.51 -33.68 -15.95
CA LEU A 426 5.75 -33.58 -16.73
C LEU A 426 5.62 -34.22 -18.12
N GLU A 427 4.52 -34.93 -18.40
CA GLU A 427 4.29 -35.50 -19.72
C GLU A 427 4.04 -34.40 -20.77
N PRO A 428 4.52 -34.59 -22.02
CA PRO A 428 4.52 -33.54 -23.04
C PRO A 428 3.13 -33.11 -23.52
N GLU A 429 2.10 -33.95 -23.35
CA GLU A 429 0.73 -33.62 -23.75
C GLU A 429 -0.28 -33.98 -22.66
N VAL A 430 -0.99 -32.96 -22.16
CA VAL A 430 -2.11 -33.12 -21.22
C VAL A 430 -3.39 -33.31 -22.03
N THR A 431 -3.90 -34.55 -22.08
CA THR A 431 -5.17 -34.87 -22.76
C THR A 431 -6.35 -34.88 -21.77
N ASP A 432 -7.58 -34.67 -22.26
CA ASP A 432 -8.80 -34.76 -21.44
C ASP A 432 -8.93 -36.14 -20.76
N ASP A 433 -8.53 -37.22 -21.45
CA ASP A 433 -8.53 -38.58 -20.89
C ASP A 433 -7.49 -38.75 -19.78
N MET A 434 -6.30 -38.17 -19.93
CA MET A 434 -5.26 -38.17 -18.89
C MET A 434 -5.74 -37.39 -17.66
N VAL A 435 -6.39 -36.24 -17.85
CA VAL A 435 -6.97 -35.44 -16.75
C VAL A 435 -8.03 -36.25 -16.01
N GLN A 436 -8.98 -36.85 -16.73
CA GLN A 436 -10.05 -37.66 -16.12
C GLN A 436 -9.53 -38.92 -15.43
N GLY A 437 -8.54 -39.60 -16.01
CA GLY A 437 -7.87 -40.75 -15.38
C GLY A 437 -7.15 -40.36 -14.10
N THR A 438 -6.36 -39.28 -14.15
CA THR A 438 -5.63 -38.74 -12.99
C THR A 438 -6.56 -38.32 -11.85
N LEU A 439 -7.64 -37.63 -12.19
CA LEU A 439 -8.66 -37.22 -11.23
C LEU A 439 -9.37 -38.42 -10.56
N ARG A 440 -9.50 -39.55 -11.26
CA ARG A 440 -10.14 -40.78 -10.74
C ARG A 440 -9.20 -41.66 -9.92
N GLU A 441 -7.96 -41.82 -10.34
CA GLU A 441 -7.02 -42.76 -9.73
C GLU A 441 -6.26 -42.14 -8.56
N GLU A 442 -5.70 -40.94 -8.75
CA GLU A 442 -4.74 -40.32 -7.82
C GLU A 442 -5.43 -39.35 -6.84
N VAL A 443 -6.34 -38.53 -7.35
CA VAL A 443 -7.02 -37.52 -6.52
C VAL A 443 -8.08 -38.17 -5.63
N LEU A 444 -8.80 -39.17 -6.16
CA LEU A 444 -9.90 -39.85 -5.50
C LEU A 444 -9.45 -40.90 -4.47
N GLY A 445 -8.34 -41.61 -4.74
CA GLY A 445 -7.77 -42.61 -3.82
C GLY A 445 -7.21 -42.03 -2.50
N VAL A 446 -7.02 -40.70 -2.44
CA VAL A 446 -6.36 -39.99 -1.32
C VAL A 446 -7.33 -39.01 -0.60
N LEU A 447 -8.62 -38.98 -0.98
CA LEU A 447 -9.61 -38.08 -0.37
C LEU A 447 -10.05 -38.55 1.03
N GLU A 448 -9.27 -38.23 2.07
CA GLU A 448 -9.75 -38.14 3.46
C GLU A 448 -10.52 -36.82 3.69
N ILE A 449 -11.49 -36.47 2.82
CA ILE A 449 -12.39 -35.34 3.09
C ILE A 449 -13.70 -35.91 3.62
N HIS A 450 -13.70 -36.28 4.90
CA HIS A 450 -14.92 -36.64 5.60
C HIS A 450 -15.77 -35.38 5.75
N ALA A 451 -16.95 -35.38 5.13
CA ALA A 451 -17.92 -34.29 5.21
C ALA A 451 -18.46 -34.05 6.65
N GLU A 452 -18.10 -34.90 7.61
CA GLU A 452 -18.54 -34.84 9.01
C GLU A 452 -17.47 -34.32 9.98
N ASP A 453 -16.18 -34.28 9.59
CA ASP A 453 -15.11 -33.72 10.43
C ASP A 453 -15.00 -32.20 10.24
N SER A 454 -15.97 -31.52 10.83
CA SER A 454 -15.88 -30.09 11.17
C SER A 454 -14.91 -29.81 12.33
N SER A 455 -14.26 -30.84 12.89
CA SER A 455 -13.16 -30.68 13.84
C SER A 455 -11.84 -30.49 13.09
N GLU A 456 -11.37 -29.24 13.09
CA GLU A 456 -9.97 -28.83 12.99
C GLU A 456 -9.00 -29.97 13.39
N THR A 457 -8.10 -30.43 12.51
CA THR A 457 -6.78 -31.02 12.90
C THR A 457 -5.86 -31.53 11.79
N LYS A 458 -6.20 -31.48 10.50
CA LYS A 458 -5.16 -31.50 9.44
C LYS A 458 -5.24 -30.17 8.68
N GLN A 459 -4.45 -29.19 9.10
CA GLN A 459 -4.25 -27.98 8.31
C GLN A 459 -3.73 -28.42 6.93
N ASP A 460 -4.48 -28.08 5.88
CA ASP A 460 -4.03 -28.27 4.51
C ASP A 460 -2.81 -27.37 4.26
N LEU A 461 -1.70 -27.95 3.79
CA LEU A 461 -0.45 -27.24 3.53
C LEU A 461 -0.64 -25.94 2.74
N ASP A 462 -0.13 -24.83 3.29
CA ASP A 462 -0.10 -23.54 2.61
C ASP A 462 1.08 -23.44 1.63
N TRP A 463 0.86 -24.02 0.44
CA TRP A 463 1.81 -23.98 -0.67
C TRP A 463 2.17 -22.57 -1.14
N PHE A 464 1.25 -21.60 -0.99
CA PHE A 464 1.50 -20.21 -1.36
C PHE A 464 2.49 -19.57 -0.41
N PHE A 465 2.26 -19.72 0.90
CA PHE A 465 3.19 -19.25 1.91
C PHE A 465 4.57 -19.88 1.72
N ALA A 466 4.63 -21.20 1.55
CA ALA A 466 5.89 -21.92 1.36
C ALA A 466 6.66 -21.40 0.14
N PHE A 467 5.99 -21.24 -1.00
CA PHE A 467 6.60 -20.72 -2.23
C PHE A 467 7.07 -19.26 -2.08
N SER A 468 6.19 -18.39 -1.60
CA SER A 468 6.44 -16.95 -1.50
C SER A 468 7.47 -16.58 -0.42
N SER A 469 7.61 -17.40 0.61
CA SER A 469 8.56 -17.19 1.71
C SER A 469 9.93 -17.81 1.45
N TYR A 470 9.97 -18.95 0.73
CA TYR A 470 11.19 -19.75 0.60
C TYR A 470 11.58 -19.98 -0.85
N PHE A 471 10.75 -20.73 -1.59
CA PHE A 471 11.20 -21.35 -2.84
C PHE A 471 11.36 -20.37 -4.00
N LYS A 472 10.79 -19.15 -3.91
CA LYS A 472 11.10 -18.07 -4.86
C LYS A 472 12.58 -17.65 -4.84
N TYR A 473 13.29 -17.90 -3.74
CA TYR A 473 14.71 -17.55 -3.58
C TYR A 473 15.66 -18.68 -4.02
N PHE A 474 15.15 -19.89 -4.30
CA PHE A 474 15.99 -21.07 -4.53
C PHE A 474 16.68 -21.09 -5.91
N GLY A 475 16.52 -20.03 -6.71
CA GLY A 475 17.08 -19.95 -8.05
C GLY A 475 16.71 -21.20 -8.86
N GLY A 476 17.67 -21.76 -9.59
CA GLY A 476 17.50 -22.99 -10.37
C GLY A 476 17.64 -24.31 -9.59
N SER A 477 17.46 -24.30 -8.26
CA SER A 477 17.62 -25.52 -7.45
C SER A 477 16.63 -26.61 -7.86
N LYS A 478 17.14 -27.85 -7.90
CA LYS A 478 16.39 -29.04 -8.31
C LYS A 478 16.28 -30.00 -7.13
N VAL A 479 15.06 -30.51 -6.94
CA VAL A 479 14.71 -31.53 -5.97
C VAL A 479 14.53 -32.85 -6.70
N ALA A 480 15.08 -33.92 -6.13
CA ALA A 480 14.90 -35.26 -6.65
C ALA A 480 13.49 -35.77 -6.33
N LEU A 481 12.74 -36.13 -7.36
CA LEU A 481 11.45 -36.80 -7.26
C LEU A 481 11.60 -38.25 -7.75
N LYS A 482 11.13 -39.21 -6.95
CA LYS A 482 11.07 -40.62 -7.33
C LYS A 482 9.74 -40.89 -8.03
N LEU A 483 9.79 -41.21 -9.31
CA LEU A 483 8.63 -41.60 -10.11
C LEU A 483 8.65 -43.10 -10.35
N ASP A 484 7.53 -43.77 -10.10
CA ASP A 484 7.35 -45.16 -10.49
C ASP A 484 7.06 -45.20 -12.00
N GLY A 485 7.94 -45.85 -12.76
CA GLY A 485 7.80 -46.05 -14.20
C GLY A 485 7.67 -47.54 -14.56
N PRO A 486 7.33 -47.85 -15.82
CA PRO A 486 7.19 -49.23 -16.30
C PRO A 486 8.48 -50.07 -16.16
N ASP A 487 9.64 -49.43 -16.16
CA ASP A 487 10.97 -50.06 -15.98
C ASP A 487 11.53 -49.97 -14.54
N GLY A 488 10.71 -49.54 -13.57
CA GLY A 488 11.09 -49.33 -12.16
C GLY A 488 11.12 -47.86 -11.74
N GLN A 489 11.70 -47.57 -10.57
CA GLN A 489 11.78 -46.21 -10.02
C GLN A 489 12.82 -45.37 -10.77
N THR A 490 12.38 -44.25 -11.36
CA THR A 490 13.23 -43.24 -11.97
C THR A 490 13.34 -42.00 -11.08
N ASN A 491 14.57 -41.52 -10.87
CA ASN A 491 14.82 -40.26 -10.17
C ASN A 491 14.81 -39.11 -11.17
N VAL A 492 13.79 -38.26 -11.11
CA VAL A 492 13.68 -37.05 -11.93
C VAL A 492 14.05 -35.83 -11.10
N GLN A 493 14.87 -34.94 -11.66
CA GLN A 493 15.26 -33.70 -11.00
C GLN A 493 14.33 -32.56 -11.44
N VAL A 494 13.47 -32.11 -10.54
CA VAL A 494 12.44 -31.08 -10.82
C VAL A 494 12.71 -29.82 -10.03
N HIS A 495 12.29 -28.68 -10.57
CA HIS A 495 12.47 -27.39 -9.91
C HIS A 495 11.59 -27.30 -8.64
N ALA A 496 12.09 -26.72 -7.55
CA ALA A 496 11.32 -26.58 -6.31
C ALA A 496 9.99 -25.80 -6.51
N ALA A 497 10.03 -24.74 -7.33
CA ALA A 497 8.84 -23.99 -7.76
C ALA A 497 7.78 -24.86 -8.45
N PHE A 498 8.19 -25.83 -9.26
CA PHE A 498 7.27 -26.77 -9.91
C PHE A 498 6.52 -27.60 -8.87
N LEU A 499 7.24 -28.18 -7.90
CA LEU A 499 6.63 -28.98 -6.84
C LEU A 499 5.62 -28.19 -6.00
N CYS A 500 5.93 -26.94 -5.66
CA CYS A 500 5.01 -26.09 -4.90
C CYS A 500 3.72 -25.80 -5.68
N ILE A 501 3.86 -25.52 -6.98
CA ILE A 501 2.72 -25.29 -7.88
C ILE A 501 1.89 -26.54 -8.06
N VAL A 502 2.52 -27.70 -8.24
CA VAL A 502 1.82 -28.96 -8.38
C VAL A 502 1.04 -29.30 -7.10
N GLY A 503 1.62 -29.05 -5.93
CA GLY A 503 0.94 -29.19 -4.65
C GLY A 503 -0.29 -28.27 -4.52
N ALA A 504 -0.16 -27.00 -4.94
CA ALA A 504 -1.29 -26.07 -5.00
C ALA A 504 -2.36 -26.50 -6.01
N LEU A 505 -1.96 -27.00 -7.19
CA LEU A 505 -2.87 -27.51 -8.21
C LEU A 505 -3.63 -28.74 -7.74
N LEU A 506 -2.96 -29.66 -7.02
CA LEU A 506 -3.58 -30.85 -6.46
C LEU A 506 -4.72 -30.47 -5.49
N ARG A 507 -4.54 -29.42 -4.70
CA ARG A 507 -5.57 -28.91 -3.79
C ARG A 507 -6.79 -28.40 -4.56
N VAL A 508 -6.56 -27.62 -5.62
CA VAL A 508 -7.64 -27.16 -6.52
C VAL A 508 -8.36 -28.36 -7.16
N ALA A 509 -7.60 -29.35 -7.66
CA ALA A 509 -8.14 -30.56 -8.26
C ALA A 509 -9.03 -31.36 -7.28
N LYS A 510 -8.62 -31.49 -6.01
CA LYS A 510 -9.41 -32.14 -4.96
C LYS A 510 -10.77 -31.45 -4.77
N TYR A 511 -10.80 -30.12 -4.69
CA TYR A 511 -12.03 -29.35 -4.54
C TYR A 511 -12.97 -29.50 -5.76
N VAL A 512 -12.43 -29.44 -6.98
CA VAL A 512 -13.20 -29.70 -8.20
C VAL A 512 -13.81 -31.11 -8.17
N MET A 513 -13.02 -32.10 -7.75
CA MET A 513 -13.48 -33.50 -7.71
C MET A 513 -14.56 -33.77 -6.68
N VAL A 514 -14.55 -33.09 -5.53
CA VAL A 514 -15.66 -33.19 -4.57
C VAL A 514 -16.97 -32.76 -5.25
N CYS A 515 -16.95 -31.68 -6.04
CA CYS A 515 -18.14 -31.20 -6.75
C CYS A 515 -18.59 -32.21 -7.83
N VAL A 516 -17.66 -32.70 -8.66
CA VAL A 516 -17.93 -33.71 -9.70
C VAL A 516 -18.52 -34.98 -9.11
N ASN A 517 -17.99 -35.45 -7.98
CA ASN A 517 -18.45 -36.69 -7.34
C ASN A 517 -19.83 -36.52 -6.70
N LYS A 518 -20.10 -35.39 -6.04
CA LYS A 518 -21.45 -35.09 -5.52
C LYS A 518 -22.48 -34.98 -6.63
N LEU A 519 -22.11 -34.43 -7.78
CA LEU A 519 -22.96 -34.44 -8.96
C LEU A 519 -23.24 -35.88 -9.47
N LYS A 520 -22.25 -36.77 -9.46
CA LYS A 520 -22.46 -38.19 -9.83
C LYS A 520 -23.39 -38.90 -8.84
N GLU A 521 -23.24 -38.67 -7.53
CA GLU A 521 -24.15 -39.23 -6.50
C GLU A 521 -25.62 -38.83 -6.76
N CYS A 522 -25.87 -37.65 -7.35
CA CYS A 522 -27.22 -37.19 -7.68
C CYS A 522 -27.94 -38.04 -8.74
N LYS A 523 -27.22 -38.80 -9.56
CA LYS A 523 -27.86 -39.69 -10.56
C LYS A 523 -28.67 -40.81 -9.92
N GLY A 524 -28.29 -41.25 -8.72
CA GLY A 524 -29.01 -42.27 -7.96
C GLY A 524 -30.09 -41.72 -7.02
N ALA A 525 -30.13 -40.40 -6.81
CA ALA A 525 -31.06 -39.76 -5.89
C ALA A 525 -32.39 -39.41 -6.56
N LYS A 526 -33.48 -39.47 -5.79
CA LYS A 526 -34.84 -39.18 -6.26
C LYS A 526 -35.11 -37.67 -6.22
N LEU A 527 -36.06 -37.23 -7.05
CA LEU A 527 -36.62 -35.89 -6.93
C LEU A 527 -37.45 -35.78 -5.65
N TRP A 528 -37.62 -34.56 -5.16
CA TRP A 528 -38.37 -34.26 -3.95
C TRP A 528 -39.79 -34.87 -3.96
N LYS A 529 -40.51 -34.76 -5.08
CA LYS A 529 -41.87 -35.29 -5.22
C LYS A 529 -41.93 -36.80 -4.98
N ASP A 530 -41.01 -37.54 -5.56
CA ASP A 530 -40.97 -39.01 -5.47
C ASP A 530 -40.64 -39.45 -4.05
N MET A 531 -39.77 -38.70 -3.35
CA MET A 531 -39.46 -38.93 -1.94
C MET A 531 -40.67 -38.66 -1.03
N LEU A 532 -41.46 -37.61 -1.32
CA LEU A 532 -42.69 -37.34 -0.58
C LEU A 532 -43.70 -38.48 -0.73
N LEU A 533 -43.95 -38.92 -1.97
CA LEU A 533 -44.88 -40.01 -2.24
C LEU A 533 -44.43 -41.32 -1.59
N ALA A 534 -43.15 -41.67 -1.70
CA ALA A 534 -42.59 -42.85 -1.04
C ALA A 534 -42.74 -42.79 0.49
N THR A 535 -42.53 -41.61 1.08
CA THR A 535 -42.68 -41.44 2.53
C THR A 535 -44.14 -41.51 2.99
N MET A 536 -45.08 -41.10 2.15
CA MET A 536 -46.50 -41.24 2.45
C MET A 536 -47.04 -42.67 2.29
N GLN A 537 -46.42 -43.46 1.40
CA GLN A 537 -46.77 -44.87 1.20
C GLN A 537 -46.14 -45.81 2.23
N ALA A 538 -45.01 -45.43 2.83
CA ALA A 538 -44.32 -46.24 3.81
C ALA A 538 -45.09 -46.33 5.13
N LYS A 539 -45.69 -47.49 5.39
CA LYS A 539 -46.33 -47.82 6.66
C LYS A 539 -45.24 -48.12 7.73
N LYS A 540 -44.82 -47.06 8.43
CA LYS A 540 -44.34 -47.02 9.83
C LYS A 540 -43.16 -47.88 10.35
N GLU A 541 -42.40 -48.65 9.57
CA GLU A 541 -41.36 -49.51 10.19
C GLU A 541 -39.91 -48.97 10.18
N SER A 542 -39.58 -47.90 9.45
CA SER A 542 -38.26 -47.24 9.57
C SER A 542 -38.31 -45.76 9.15
N PRO A 543 -37.52 -44.87 9.79
CA PRO A 543 -37.39 -43.50 9.32
C PRO A 543 -36.73 -43.50 7.94
N ILE A 544 -37.48 -43.09 6.92
CA ILE A 544 -36.92 -42.90 5.57
C ILE A 544 -35.89 -41.77 5.64
N GLN A 545 -34.64 -42.09 5.32
CA GLN A 545 -33.60 -41.09 5.11
C GLN A 545 -34.00 -40.25 3.88
N TRP A 546 -34.16 -38.94 4.09
CA TRP A 546 -34.64 -38.03 3.05
C TRP A 546 -33.51 -37.68 2.08
N ASP A 547 -33.32 -38.54 1.08
CA ASP A 547 -32.22 -38.48 0.13
C ASP A 547 -32.67 -37.93 -1.25
N THR A 548 -32.77 -36.61 -1.31
CA THR A 548 -33.06 -35.84 -2.55
C THR A 548 -31.79 -35.49 -3.31
N LYS A 549 -31.94 -35.11 -4.58
CA LYS A 549 -30.82 -34.57 -5.35
C LYS A 549 -30.20 -33.34 -4.68
N THR A 550 -31.02 -32.42 -4.17
CA THR A 550 -30.54 -31.25 -3.42
C THR A 550 -29.73 -31.66 -2.20
N SER A 551 -30.23 -32.57 -1.36
CA SER A 551 -29.52 -32.98 -0.13
C SER A 551 -28.17 -33.63 -0.40
N ARG A 552 -27.98 -34.30 -1.54
CA ARG A 552 -26.67 -34.82 -1.97
C ARG A 552 -25.71 -33.70 -2.36
N LEU A 553 -26.21 -32.69 -3.09
CA LEU A 553 -25.40 -31.53 -3.49
C LEU A 553 -24.94 -30.70 -2.30
N LEU A 554 -25.74 -30.54 -1.24
CA LEU A 554 -25.35 -29.79 -0.04
C LEU A 554 -24.01 -30.26 0.56
N GLY A 555 -23.64 -31.53 0.36
CA GLY A 555 -22.36 -32.08 0.80
C GLY A 555 -21.11 -31.47 0.15
N CYS A 556 -21.22 -30.66 -0.91
CA CYS A 556 -20.08 -29.90 -1.46
C CYS A 556 -20.11 -28.39 -1.16
N GLN A 557 -21.09 -27.89 -0.39
CA GLN A 557 -21.24 -26.45 -0.14
C GLN A 557 -19.98 -25.78 0.42
N PHE A 558 -19.31 -26.44 1.37
CA PHE A 558 -18.10 -25.92 2.02
C PHE A 558 -16.91 -25.73 1.06
N VAL A 559 -16.96 -26.32 -0.14
CA VAL A 559 -15.87 -26.32 -1.10
C VAL A 559 -15.78 -25.01 -1.87
N PHE A 560 -16.89 -24.31 -2.11
CA PHE A 560 -16.90 -23.15 -3.02
C PHE A 560 -15.98 -22.02 -2.57
N GLY A 561 -16.04 -21.63 -1.29
CA GLY A 561 -15.14 -20.62 -0.73
C GLY A 561 -13.67 -21.07 -0.72
N LYS A 562 -13.42 -22.36 -0.44
CA LYS A 562 -12.07 -22.93 -0.43
C LYS A 562 -11.46 -22.99 -1.84
N LEU A 563 -12.26 -23.35 -2.84
CA LEU A 563 -11.86 -23.38 -4.25
C LEU A 563 -11.49 -21.99 -4.73
N ALA A 564 -12.34 -20.98 -4.47
CA ALA A 564 -12.08 -19.59 -4.89
C ALA A 564 -10.78 -19.02 -4.28
N SER A 565 -10.52 -19.33 -3.01
CA SER A 565 -9.26 -18.93 -2.36
C SER A 565 -8.04 -19.67 -2.94
N ALA A 566 -8.15 -20.99 -3.09
CA ALA A 566 -7.05 -21.81 -3.60
C ALA A 566 -6.71 -21.50 -5.07
N SER A 567 -7.71 -21.23 -5.93
CA SER A 567 -7.47 -20.85 -7.32
C SER A 567 -6.78 -19.51 -7.42
N LYS A 568 -7.18 -18.51 -6.62
CA LYS A 568 -6.52 -17.20 -6.57
C LYS A 568 -5.04 -17.33 -6.18
N HIS A 569 -4.74 -18.05 -5.10
CA HIS A 569 -3.35 -18.27 -4.68
C HIS A 569 -2.55 -19.04 -5.75
N PHE A 570 -3.17 -20.01 -6.40
CA PHE A 570 -2.55 -20.75 -7.49
C PHE A 570 -2.20 -19.83 -8.68
N ASP A 571 -3.11 -18.95 -9.11
CA ASP A 571 -2.87 -18.01 -10.20
C ASP A 571 -1.69 -17.07 -9.90
N GLU A 572 -1.63 -16.54 -8.67
CA GLU A 572 -0.52 -15.69 -8.21
C GLU A 572 0.83 -16.43 -8.16
N MET A 573 0.83 -17.70 -7.75
CA MET A 573 2.04 -18.55 -7.78
C MET A 573 2.47 -18.89 -9.20
N LEU A 574 1.52 -19.22 -10.08
CA LEU A 574 1.80 -19.65 -11.46
C LEU A 574 2.57 -18.58 -12.23
N VAL A 575 2.15 -17.32 -12.12
CA VAL A 575 2.85 -16.19 -12.75
C VAL A 575 4.31 -16.11 -12.29
N GLN A 576 4.54 -16.20 -10.98
CA GLN A 576 5.89 -16.10 -10.41
C GLN A 576 6.76 -17.30 -10.77
N ALA A 577 6.22 -18.52 -10.73
CA ALA A 577 7.01 -19.70 -11.07
C ALA A 577 7.31 -19.79 -12.57
N VAL A 578 6.40 -19.39 -13.46
CA VAL A 578 6.67 -19.31 -14.90
C VAL A 578 7.83 -18.34 -15.16
N ALA A 579 7.88 -17.22 -14.44
CA ALA A 579 9.01 -16.29 -14.52
C ALA A 579 10.34 -16.90 -14.04
N LEU A 580 10.30 -17.88 -13.13
CA LEU A 580 11.49 -18.58 -12.61
C LEU A 580 11.93 -19.76 -13.48
N THR A 581 10.99 -20.59 -13.95
CA THR A 581 11.29 -21.85 -14.65
C THR A 581 11.20 -21.76 -16.17
N GLY A 582 10.61 -20.69 -16.71
CA GLY A 582 10.45 -20.44 -18.14
C GLY A 582 9.31 -21.19 -18.83
N ASN A 583 8.95 -22.40 -18.38
CA ASN A 583 7.83 -23.17 -18.93
C ASN A 583 7.09 -23.94 -17.80
N MET A 584 5.75 -23.88 -17.82
CA MET A 584 4.80 -24.63 -16.97
C MET A 584 3.57 -25.08 -17.78
N ASP A 585 3.76 -25.49 -19.04
CA ASP A 585 2.67 -25.77 -19.99
C ASP A 585 1.78 -26.92 -19.53
N GLY A 586 2.36 -28.02 -19.03
CA GLY A 586 1.61 -29.16 -18.49
C GLY A 586 0.72 -28.78 -17.31
N VAL A 587 1.26 -28.01 -16.36
CA VAL A 587 0.49 -27.47 -15.22
C VAL A 587 -0.64 -26.56 -15.72
N SER A 588 -0.33 -25.64 -16.65
CA SER A 588 -1.28 -24.67 -17.17
C SER A 588 -2.42 -25.33 -17.96
N ALA A 589 -2.10 -26.36 -18.75
CA ALA A 589 -3.06 -27.15 -19.49
C ALA A 589 -3.99 -27.92 -18.54
N PHE A 590 -3.44 -28.57 -17.52
CA PHE A 590 -4.24 -29.30 -16.52
C PHE A 590 -5.16 -28.35 -15.75
N TYR A 591 -4.66 -27.18 -15.36
CA TYR A 591 -5.46 -26.16 -14.67
C TYR A 591 -6.63 -25.65 -15.53
N LYS A 592 -6.40 -25.39 -16.82
CA LYS A 592 -7.47 -25.03 -17.78
C LYS A 592 -8.49 -26.17 -17.95
N ALA A 593 -8.04 -27.43 -17.95
CA ALA A 593 -8.93 -28.58 -18.01
C ALA A 593 -9.79 -28.72 -16.73
N LEU A 594 -9.23 -28.40 -15.55
CA LEU A 594 -10.00 -28.31 -14.30
C LEU A 594 -11.04 -27.20 -14.36
N GLN A 595 -10.68 -26.01 -14.84
CA GLN A 595 -11.59 -24.89 -15.03
C GLN A 595 -12.76 -25.28 -15.94
N LYS A 596 -12.48 -25.93 -17.07
CA LYS A 596 -13.51 -26.47 -17.99
C LYS A 596 -14.42 -27.48 -17.28
N THR A 597 -13.85 -28.47 -16.59
CA THR A 597 -14.60 -29.51 -15.87
C THR A 597 -15.51 -28.92 -14.79
N MET A 598 -15.00 -27.96 -14.01
CA MET A 598 -15.77 -27.29 -12.97
C MET A 598 -16.86 -26.41 -13.58
N ARG A 599 -16.57 -25.69 -14.67
CA ARG A 599 -17.54 -24.85 -15.37
C ARG A 599 -18.73 -25.64 -15.89
N GLU A 600 -18.49 -26.82 -16.46
CA GLU A 600 -19.52 -27.77 -16.87
C GLU A 600 -20.30 -28.30 -15.65
N SER A 601 -19.57 -28.72 -14.61
CA SER A 601 -20.17 -29.24 -13.37
C SER A 601 -21.04 -28.21 -12.64
N CYS A 602 -20.67 -26.93 -12.62
CA CYS A 602 -21.47 -25.84 -12.06
C CYS A 602 -22.80 -25.72 -12.80
N GLY A 603 -22.79 -25.80 -14.13
CA GLY A 603 -24.02 -25.81 -14.94
C GLY A 603 -24.95 -26.96 -14.55
N ASP A 604 -24.40 -28.16 -14.46
CA ASP A 604 -25.16 -29.37 -14.10
C ASP A 604 -25.67 -29.33 -12.65
N ILE A 605 -24.86 -28.85 -11.69
CA ILE A 605 -25.24 -28.69 -10.27
C ILE A 605 -26.45 -27.76 -10.16
N VAL A 606 -26.40 -26.60 -10.83
CA VAL A 606 -27.49 -25.63 -10.79
C VAL A 606 -28.73 -26.19 -11.48
N ALA A 607 -28.58 -26.85 -12.62
CA ALA A 607 -29.70 -27.48 -13.32
C ALA A 607 -30.37 -28.59 -12.50
N VAL A 608 -29.58 -29.44 -11.83
CA VAL A 608 -30.09 -30.49 -10.95
C VAL A 608 -30.84 -29.90 -9.76
N MET A 609 -30.28 -28.87 -9.12
CA MET A 609 -30.91 -28.21 -7.98
C MET A 609 -32.17 -27.45 -8.40
N ALA A 610 -32.14 -26.73 -9.51
CA ALA A 610 -33.31 -26.02 -10.06
C ALA A 610 -34.45 -26.98 -10.39
N ASN A 611 -34.16 -28.13 -11.02
CA ASN A 611 -35.17 -29.16 -11.31
C ASN A 611 -35.78 -29.75 -10.03
N ASP A 612 -34.98 -30.01 -9.00
CA ASP A 612 -35.48 -30.53 -7.71
C ASP A 612 -36.34 -29.49 -6.97
N ILE A 613 -35.97 -28.20 -7.03
CA ILE A 613 -36.77 -27.07 -6.53
C ILE A 613 -38.07 -26.94 -7.34
N GLU A 614 -38.01 -27.00 -8.66
CA GLU A 614 -39.20 -26.94 -9.52
C GLU A 614 -40.17 -28.09 -9.23
N SER A 615 -39.64 -29.31 -9.05
CA SER A 615 -40.41 -30.49 -8.64
C SER A 615 -41.12 -30.29 -7.29
N LEU A 616 -40.43 -29.67 -6.34
CA LEU A 616 -40.98 -29.30 -5.03
C LEU A 616 -42.08 -28.24 -5.16
N VAL A 617 -41.78 -27.12 -5.84
CA VAL A 617 -42.69 -25.99 -6.01
C VAL A 617 -43.95 -26.44 -6.74
N SER A 618 -43.82 -27.12 -7.87
CA SER A 618 -44.96 -27.61 -8.67
C SER A 618 -45.82 -28.60 -7.88
N SER A 619 -45.21 -29.50 -7.11
CA SER A 619 -45.95 -30.48 -6.29
C SER A 619 -46.74 -29.81 -5.17
N VAL A 620 -46.10 -28.92 -4.40
CA VAL A 620 -46.76 -28.22 -3.30
C VAL A 620 -47.88 -27.31 -3.83
N LYS A 621 -47.64 -26.58 -4.93
CA LYS A 621 -48.67 -25.79 -5.60
C LYS A 621 -49.83 -26.66 -6.07
N GLY A 622 -49.55 -27.80 -6.70
CA GLY A 622 -50.56 -28.75 -7.15
C GLY A 622 -51.44 -29.24 -6.00
N PHE A 623 -50.84 -29.72 -4.90
CA PHE A 623 -51.60 -30.17 -3.74
C PHE A 623 -52.48 -29.08 -3.15
N TYR A 624 -51.99 -27.84 -3.09
CA TYR A 624 -52.77 -26.70 -2.60
C TYR A 624 -53.94 -26.36 -3.52
N THR A 625 -53.70 -26.21 -4.83
CA THR A 625 -54.74 -25.88 -5.81
C THR A 625 -55.81 -26.97 -5.89
N ASP A 626 -55.41 -28.25 -5.90
CA ASP A 626 -56.34 -29.38 -5.92
C ASP A 626 -57.21 -29.41 -4.65
N LEU A 627 -56.61 -29.14 -3.49
CA LEU A 627 -57.35 -29.06 -2.22
C LEU A 627 -58.39 -27.94 -2.25
N MET A 628 -57.98 -26.73 -2.65
CA MET A 628 -58.86 -25.56 -2.70
C MET A 628 -59.98 -25.69 -3.75
N THR A 629 -59.76 -26.50 -4.80
CA THR A 629 -60.77 -26.78 -5.83
C THR A 629 -61.77 -27.85 -5.37
N ALA A 630 -61.27 -28.88 -4.68
CA ALA A 630 -62.11 -29.99 -4.20
C ALA A 630 -62.96 -29.62 -2.97
N GLN A 631 -62.43 -28.76 -2.08
CA GLN A 631 -63.09 -28.34 -0.86
C GLN A 631 -62.87 -26.84 -0.63
N ASP A 632 -63.93 -26.10 -0.33
CA ASP A 632 -63.80 -24.71 0.14
C ASP A 632 -63.34 -24.70 1.60
N ALA A 633 -62.05 -24.94 1.80
CA ALA A 633 -61.44 -25.07 3.11
C ALA A 633 -61.62 -23.80 3.97
N VAL A 634 -61.67 -22.62 3.34
CA VAL A 634 -61.90 -21.35 4.03
C VAL A 634 -63.33 -21.27 4.55
N ALA A 635 -64.33 -21.62 3.73
CA ALA A 635 -65.72 -21.69 4.17
C ALA A 635 -65.90 -22.71 5.31
N ILE A 636 -65.21 -23.87 5.25
CA ILE A 636 -65.22 -24.87 6.32
C ILE A 636 -64.71 -24.26 7.64
N PHE A 637 -63.60 -23.51 7.61
CA PHE A 637 -63.05 -22.87 8.80
C PHE A 637 -63.90 -21.72 9.34
N GLN A 638 -64.69 -21.06 8.49
CA GLN A 638 -65.56 -19.95 8.85
C GLN A 638 -66.97 -20.39 9.28
N SER A 639 -67.39 -21.62 8.98
CA SER A 639 -68.70 -22.19 9.34
C SER A 639 -69.05 -22.00 10.82
N ASP A 640 -70.28 -21.57 11.14
CA ASP A 640 -70.78 -21.39 12.51
C ASP A 640 -72.14 -22.09 12.71
N PRO A 641 -72.24 -23.14 13.55
CA PRO A 641 -71.15 -23.79 14.30
C PRO A 641 -70.15 -24.51 13.38
N LEU A 642 -68.91 -24.74 13.86
CA LEU A 642 -67.90 -25.50 13.12
C LEU A 642 -68.40 -26.93 12.82
N ASP A 643 -68.40 -27.30 11.54
CA ASP A 643 -68.79 -28.65 11.13
C ASP A 643 -67.67 -29.66 11.43
N LYS A 644 -67.91 -30.51 12.43
CA LYS A 644 -66.98 -31.55 12.86
C LYS A 644 -66.73 -32.59 11.76
N GLN A 645 -67.74 -32.93 10.96
CA GLN A 645 -67.59 -33.91 9.90
C GLN A 645 -66.78 -33.32 8.75
N ALA A 646 -67.10 -32.10 8.32
CA ALA A 646 -66.36 -31.42 7.26
C ALA A 646 -64.87 -31.22 7.62
N ILE A 647 -64.55 -30.85 8.87
CA ILE A 647 -63.15 -30.75 9.34
C ILE A 647 -62.48 -32.13 9.37
N SER A 648 -63.20 -33.18 9.77
CA SER A 648 -62.68 -34.55 9.74
C SER A 648 -62.42 -35.03 8.31
N ASP A 649 -63.29 -34.67 7.35
CA ASP A 649 -63.13 -35.03 5.95
C ASP A 649 -61.96 -34.26 5.32
N LEU A 650 -61.83 -32.96 5.60
CA LEU A 650 -60.67 -32.15 5.21
C LEU A 650 -59.36 -32.68 5.82
N ALA A 651 -59.40 -33.26 7.02
CA ALA A 651 -58.23 -33.86 7.68
C ALA A 651 -57.76 -35.15 7.00
N ASN A 652 -58.72 -35.90 6.47
CA ASN A 652 -58.49 -37.17 5.82
C ASN A 652 -58.26 -37.02 4.31
N ASP A 653 -58.42 -35.81 3.78
CA ASP A 653 -58.09 -35.50 2.40
C ASP A 653 -56.59 -35.76 2.10
N SER A 654 -56.34 -36.46 0.99
CA SER A 654 -54.99 -36.88 0.60
C SER A 654 -54.06 -35.69 0.35
N ASN A 655 -54.57 -34.60 -0.21
CA ASN A 655 -53.77 -33.41 -0.52
C ASN A 655 -53.52 -32.57 0.74
N MET A 656 -54.49 -32.46 1.65
CA MET A 656 -54.25 -31.86 2.96
C MET A 656 -53.15 -32.60 3.74
N GLN A 657 -53.18 -33.94 3.77
CA GLN A 657 -52.13 -34.74 4.43
C GLN A 657 -50.75 -34.54 3.79
N LYS A 658 -50.67 -34.46 2.45
CA LYS A 658 -49.42 -34.16 1.74
C LYS A 658 -48.89 -32.76 2.07
N LEU A 659 -49.76 -31.74 2.17
CA LEU A 659 -49.37 -30.36 2.54
C LEU A 659 -48.85 -30.27 3.98
N VAL A 660 -49.50 -30.96 4.92
CA VAL A 660 -49.04 -31.02 6.32
C VAL A 660 -47.67 -31.72 6.41
N HIS A 661 -47.49 -32.83 5.70
CA HIS A 661 -46.24 -33.59 5.73
C HIS A 661 -45.08 -32.90 5.00
N SER A 662 -45.38 -32.17 3.93
CA SER A 662 -44.38 -31.48 3.11
C SER A 662 -43.92 -30.15 3.69
N GLY A 663 -44.77 -29.41 4.41
CA GLY A 663 -44.54 -28.00 4.74
C GLY A 663 -43.16 -27.70 5.37
N THR A 664 -42.80 -28.38 6.45
CA THR A 664 -41.52 -28.14 7.15
C THR A 664 -40.30 -28.62 6.36
N ARG A 665 -40.45 -29.69 5.58
CA ARG A 665 -39.36 -30.22 4.75
C ARG A 665 -39.10 -29.33 3.53
N ALA A 666 -40.17 -28.83 2.92
CA ALA A 666 -40.09 -27.90 1.81
C ALA A 666 -39.39 -26.60 2.23
N ASP A 667 -39.78 -26.01 3.36
CA ASP A 667 -39.13 -24.80 3.89
C ASP A 667 -37.64 -24.97 4.16
N ARG A 668 -37.27 -26.12 4.76
CA ARG A 668 -35.87 -26.44 5.05
C ARG A 668 -35.06 -26.54 3.75
N ILE A 669 -35.54 -27.33 2.79
CA ILE A 669 -34.83 -27.55 1.52
C ILE A 669 -34.68 -26.25 0.74
N LEU A 670 -35.75 -25.45 0.63
CA LEU A 670 -35.68 -24.14 -0.03
C LEU A 670 -34.65 -23.21 0.63
N SER A 671 -34.53 -23.24 1.97
CA SER A 671 -33.55 -22.42 2.71
C SER A 671 -32.12 -22.93 2.51
N GLU A 672 -31.91 -24.24 2.56
CA GLU A 672 -30.62 -24.88 2.30
C GLU A 672 -30.16 -24.65 0.85
N SER A 673 -31.06 -24.80 -0.13
CA SER A 673 -30.80 -24.48 -1.54
C SER A 673 -30.44 -23.01 -1.75
N ALA A 674 -31.15 -22.08 -1.10
CA ALA A 674 -30.84 -20.65 -1.21
C ALA A 674 -29.44 -20.32 -0.66
N SER A 675 -29.06 -20.94 0.46
CA SER A 675 -27.73 -20.83 1.05
C SER A 675 -26.67 -21.39 0.10
N PHE A 676 -26.87 -22.63 -0.39
CA PHE A 676 -25.98 -23.29 -1.33
C PHE A 676 -25.74 -22.48 -2.62
N LEU A 677 -26.82 -22.01 -3.25
CA LEU A 677 -26.76 -21.19 -4.46
C LEU A 677 -26.08 -19.84 -4.22
N SER A 678 -26.17 -19.30 -3.01
CA SER A 678 -25.46 -18.08 -2.63
C SER A 678 -23.96 -18.33 -2.48
N ASP A 679 -23.56 -19.44 -1.86
CA ASP A 679 -22.15 -19.81 -1.70
C ASP A 679 -21.51 -20.19 -3.04
N LEU A 680 -22.26 -20.81 -3.95
CA LEU A 680 -21.78 -21.13 -5.30
C LEU A 680 -21.38 -19.86 -6.08
N LYS A 681 -21.96 -18.69 -5.78
CA LYS A 681 -21.54 -17.41 -6.38
C LYS A 681 -20.15 -16.95 -5.99
N LEU A 682 -19.52 -17.56 -4.97
CA LEU A 682 -18.12 -17.29 -4.62
C LEU A 682 -17.16 -17.84 -5.67
N VAL A 683 -17.60 -18.81 -6.48
CA VAL A 683 -16.81 -19.37 -7.58
C VAL A 683 -16.67 -18.31 -8.69
N PRO A 684 -15.44 -17.96 -9.14
CA PRO A 684 -15.24 -16.90 -10.12
C PRO A 684 -15.97 -17.15 -11.45
N VAL A 685 -16.67 -16.13 -11.93
CA VAL A 685 -17.30 -16.11 -13.27
C VAL A 685 -16.20 -16.01 -14.34
N SER A 686 -16.53 -16.40 -15.58
CA SER A 686 -15.69 -16.50 -16.79
C SER A 686 -14.68 -17.63 -16.79
N ASP A 687 -13.98 -17.86 -15.68
CA ASP A 687 -12.96 -18.91 -15.60
C ASP A 687 -13.55 -20.23 -15.09
N TRP A 688 -14.24 -20.19 -13.95
CA TRP A 688 -14.74 -21.37 -13.26
C TRP A 688 -16.25 -21.59 -13.39
N MET A 689 -16.99 -20.56 -13.80
CA MET A 689 -18.44 -20.58 -13.99
C MET A 689 -18.83 -19.70 -15.18
N THR A 690 -19.84 -20.11 -15.97
CA THR A 690 -20.33 -19.27 -17.08
C THR A 690 -21.26 -18.17 -16.57
N GLU A 691 -21.37 -17.07 -17.33
CA GLU A 691 -22.36 -16.03 -17.07
C GLU A 691 -23.80 -16.57 -17.14
N VAL A 692 -24.04 -17.54 -18.01
CA VAL A 692 -25.34 -18.23 -18.14
C VAL A 692 -25.68 -18.97 -16.85
N THR A 693 -24.74 -19.74 -16.31
CA THR A 693 -24.90 -20.44 -15.02
C THR A 693 -25.14 -19.43 -13.88
N SER A 694 -24.36 -18.34 -13.83
CA SER A 694 -24.54 -17.27 -12.83
C SER A 694 -25.94 -16.64 -12.88
N SER A 695 -26.43 -16.39 -14.10
CA SER A 695 -27.78 -15.86 -14.33
C SER A 695 -28.86 -16.85 -13.90
N LEU A 696 -28.66 -18.16 -14.16
CA LEU A 696 -29.57 -19.21 -13.73
C LEU A 696 -29.61 -19.36 -12.20
N ILE A 697 -28.47 -19.17 -11.51
CA ILE A 697 -28.43 -19.10 -10.04
C ILE A 697 -29.28 -17.92 -9.55
N ALA A 698 -29.13 -16.75 -10.16
CA ALA A 698 -29.92 -15.57 -9.78
C ALA A 698 -31.42 -15.79 -10.00
N ALA A 699 -31.83 -16.38 -11.13
CA ALA A 699 -33.23 -16.71 -11.41
C ALA A 699 -33.79 -17.73 -10.40
N THR A 700 -33.07 -18.84 -10.17
CA THR A 700 -33.49 -19.87 -9.19
C THR A 700 -33.65 -19.28 -7.78
N LEU A 701 -32.76 -18.37 -7.37
CA LEU A 701 -32.88 -17.69 -6.08
C LEU A 701 -34.12 -16.80 -5.97
N VAL A 702 -34.51 -16.14 -7.07
CA VAL A 702 -35.76 -15.37 -7.12
C VAL A 702 -36.96 -16.31 -6.97
N ASP A 703 -37.00 -17.40 -7.73
CA ASP A 703 -38.08 -18.39 -7.66
C ASP A 703 -38.25 -18.99 -6.25
N VAL A 704 -37.13 -19.33 -5.60
CA VAL A 704 -37.11 -19.82 -4.22
C VAL A 704 -37.69 -18.79 -3.25
N ARG A 705 -37.24 -17.53 -3.34
CA ARG A 705 -37.71 -16.45 -2.46
C ARG A 705 -39.19 -16.13 -2.66
N ASP A 706 -39.61 -16.06 -3.93
CA ASP A 706 -41.00 -15.77 -4.31
C ASP A 706 -41.94 -16.88 -3.82
N PHE A 707 -41.52 -18.14 -3.88
CA PHE A 707 -42.31 -19.24 -3.37
C PHE A 707 -42.28 -19.36 -1.84
N GLN A 708 -41.13 -19.12 -1.19
CA GLN A 708 -41.01 -19.12 0.27
C GLN A 708 -41.88 -18.04 0.95
N ALA A 709 -42.11 -16.92 0.25
CA ALA A 709 -42.99 -15.83 0.66
C ALA A 709 -42.77 -15.38 2.12
N VAL A 710 -41.51 -15.16 2.50
CA VAL A 710 -41.07 -14.84 3.88
C VAL A 710 -41.74 -13.56 4.42
N ASN A 711 -42.17 -12.66 3.53
CA ASN A 711 -42.82 -11.39 3.86
C ASN A 711 -44.27 -11.53 4.38
N GLY A 712 -44.84 -12.74 4.38
CA GLY A 712 -46.07 -13.04 5.12
C GLY A 712 -47.36 -12.42 4.57
N ALA A 713 -47.44 -12.11 3.27
CA ALA A 713 -48.62 -11.52 2.62
C ALA A 713 -49.78 -12.53 2.42
N VAL A 714 -50.14 -13.27 3.47
CA VAL A 714 -51.18 -14.32 3.46
C VAL A 714 -52.53 -13.77 2.99
N ALA A 715 -52.88 -12.53 3.35
CA ALA A 715 -54.15 -11.91 2.98
C ALA A 715 -54.26 -11.57 1.48
N GLN A 716 -53.17 -11.11 0.85
CA GLN A 716 -53.12 -10.81 -0.59
C GLN A 716 -52.96 -12.09 -1.44
N ASP A 717 -52.19 -13.06 -0.96
CA ASP A 717 -51.99 -14.34 -1.64
C ASP A 717 -53.28 -15.19 -1.62
N ASN A 718 -54.02 -15.21 -0.50
CA ASN A 718 -55.32 -15.89 -0.42
C ASN A 718 -56.38 -15.25 -1.33
N GLN A 719 -56.39 -13.91 -1.47
CA GLN A 719 -57.32 -13.20 -2.36
C GLN A 719 -57.00 -13.42 -3.86
N SER A 720 -55.74 -13.69 -4.19
CA SER A 720 -55.29 -13.92 -5.57
C SER A 720 -55.20 -15.41 -5.94
N GLY A 721 -55.55 -16.33 -5.04
CA GLY A 721 -55.44 -17.78 -5.26
C GLY A 721 -54.00 -18.26 -5.45
N LYS A 722 -53.01 -17.49 -4.98
CA LYS A 722 -51.59 -17.77 -5.19
C LYS A 722 -51.08 -18.79 -4.17
N ALA A 723 -50.63 -19.95 -4.64
CA ALA A 723 -50.03 -20.97 -3.80
C ALA A 723 -48.56 -20.64 -3.48
N THR A 724 -48.26 -20.33 -2.21
CA THR A 724 -46.94 -20.02 -1.66
C THR A 724 -46.73 -20.78 -0.35
N MET A 725 -45.50 -20.84 0.17
CA MET A 725 -45.26 -21.44 1.49
C MET A 725 -45.98 -20.67 2.61
N ALA A 726 -46.28 -19.37 2.42
CA ALA A 726 -47.09 -18.61 3.37
C ALA A 726 -48.55 -19.12 3.42
N THR A 727 -49.17 -19.40 2.27
CA THR A 727 -50.54 -19.94 2.21
C THR A 727 -50.61 -21.40 2.66
N VAL A 728 -49.56 -22.19 2.41
CA VAL A 728 -49.43 -23.57 2.94
C VAL A 728 -49.28 -23.57 4.46
N ARG A 729 -48.41 -22.71 5.02
CA ARG A 729 -48.28 -22.55 6.49
C ARG A 729 -49.61 -22.10 7.10
N TYR A 730 -50.32 -21.17 6.47
CA TYR A 730 -51.64 -20.72 6.90
C TYR A 730 -52.67 -21.85 6.91
N MET A 731 -52.74 -22.66 5.86
CA MET A 731 -53.63 -23.81 5.80
C MET A 731 -53.29 -24.84 6.86
N ASN A 732 -52.01 -25.18 7.03
CA ASN A 732 -51.56 -26.10 8.06
C ASN A 732 -51.90 -25.58 9.48
N GLY A 733 -51.71 -24.28 9.72
CA GLY A 733 -52.04 -23.63 10.99
C GLY A 733 -53.54 -23.63 11.28
N SER A 734 -54.35 -23.23 10.29
CA SER A 734 -55.82 -23.22 10.36
C SER A 734 -56.37 -24.63 10.57
N MET A 735 -55.85 -25.61 9.84
CA MET A 735 -56.30 -26.99 9.97
C MET A 735 -55.94 -27.60 11.33
N THR A 736 -54.72 -27.34 11.82
CA THR A 736 -54.31 -27.79 13.16
C THR A 736 -55.20 -27.19 14.25
N LEU A 737 -55.56 -25.90 14.13
CA LEU A 737 -56.43 -25.23 15.10
C LEU A 737 -57.88 -25.71 14.99
N ALA A 738 -58.40 -25.91 13.78
CA ALA A 738 -59.74 -26.45 13.53
C ALA A 738 -59.89 -27.86 14.15
N GLN A 739 -58.92 -28.74 13.93
CA GLN A 739 -58.88 -30.06 14.58
C GLN A 739 -58.80 -29.95 16.11
N ALA A 740 -57.99 -29.03 16.64
CA ALA A 740 -57.92 -28.79 18.08
C ALA A 740 -59.28 -28.34 18.66
N LEU A 741 -60.10 -27.64 17.87
CA LEU A 741 -61.44 -27.19 18.26
C LEU A 741 -62.52 -28.29 18.17
N THR A 742 -62.43 -29.21 17.20
CA THR A 742 -63.54 -30.13 16.87
C THR A 742 -63.25 -31.62 17.07
N ARG A 743 -61.99 -32.07 17.08
CA ARG A 743 -61.66 -33.51 17.19
C ARG A 743 -62.20 -34.14 18.46
N THR A 744 -62.53 -35.41 18.45
CA THR A 744 -62.88 -36.14 19.68
C THR A 744 -61.68 -36.14 20.64
N LEU A 745 -61.93 -35.80 21.91
CA LEU A 745 -60.90 -35.75 22.95
C LEU A 745 -60.55 -37.16 23.40
N GLN A 746 -59.26 -37.41 23.64
CA GLN A 746 -58.82 -38.66 24.27
C GLN A 746 -59.05 -38.58 25.80
N PRO A 747 -59.12 -39.74 26.50
CA PRO A 747 -59.22 -39.74 27.96
C PRO A 747 -58.12 -38.89 28.61
N GLY A 748 -58.53 -37.96 29.50
CA GLY A 748 -57.61 -37.03 30.18
C GLY A 748 -57.24 -35.77 29.39
N GLU A 749 -57.68 -35.60 28.14
CA GLU A 749 -57.51 -34.35 27.40
C GLU A 749 -58.67 -33.37 27.65
N THR A 750 -58.34 -32.09 27.88
CA THR A 750 -59.34 -31.00 27.86
C THR A 750 -59.23 -30.21 26.57
N ARG A 751 -60.38 -29.74 26.06
CA ARG A 751 -60.42 -28.88 24.86
C ARG A 751 -59.55 -27.64 25.03
N LEU A 752 -59.67 -26.97 26.18
CA LEU A 752 -58.88 -25.78 26.53
C LEU A 752 -57.38 -26.07 26.51
N GLY A 753 -56.95 -27.19 27.10
CA GLY A 753 -55.54 -27.59 27.14
C GLY A 753 -54.96 -27.93 25.77
N LEU A 754 -55.76 -28.49 24.86
CA LEU A 754 -55.35 -28.81 23.49
C LEU A 754 -55.25 -27.55 22.62
N VAL A 755 -56.26 -26.67 22.68
CA VAL A 755 -56.30 -25.40 21.95
C VAL A 755 -55.18 -24.48 22.41
N SER A 756 -54.93 -24.38 23.73
CA SER A 756 -53.83 -23.59 24.29
C SER A 756 -52.46 -24.08 23.80
N ARG A 757 -52.23 -25.41 23.79
CA ARG A 757 -51.00 -25.99 23.21
C ARG A 757 -50.86 -25.68 21.73
N CYS A 758 -51.93 -25.78 20.96
CA CYS A 758 -51.93 -25.45 19.53
C CYS A 758 -51.57 -23.98 19.29
N GLN A 759 -52.25 -23.04 19.96
CA GLN A 759 -51.96 -21.61 19.85
C GLN A 759 -50.50 -21.29 20.22
N ASN A 760 -49.97 -21.87 21.30
CA ASN A 760 -48.57 -21.67 21.69
C ASN A 760 -47.59 -22.17 20.61
N ILE A 761 -47.89 -23.29 19.94
CA ILE A 761 -47.06 -23.81 18.84
C ILE A 761 -47.12 -22.88 17.62
N LEU A 762 -48.31 -22.42 17.25
CA LEU A 762 -48.50 -21.50 16.13
C LEU A 762 -47.78 -20.17 16.38
N GLU A 763 -47.90 -19.62 17.58
CA GLU A 763 -47.22 -18.39 18.00
C GLU A 763 -45.69 -18.57 18.01
N LYS A 764 -45.18 -19.64 18.63
CA LYS A 764 -43.75 -19.95 18.66
C LYS A 764 -43.16 -20.11 17.26
N LYS A 765 -43.92 -20.69 16.33
CA LYS A 765 -43.51 -20.87 14.93
C LYS A 765 -43.87 -19.70 14.01
N LYS A 766 -44.49 -18.64 14.54
CA LYS A 766 -45.00 -17.48 13.77
C LYS A 766 -45.91 -17.89 12.61
N ILE A 767 -46.72 -18.93 12.81
CA ILE A 767 -47.68 -19.43 11.82
C ILE A 767 -49.04 -18.78 12.08
N LEU A 768 -49.59 -18.11 11.06
CA LEU A 768 -50.94 -17.55 11.11
C LEU A 768 -51.99 -18.65 10.89
N ALA A 769 -53.18 -18.44 11.44
CA ALA A 769 -54.36 -19.28 11.24
C ALA A 769 -55.59 -18.41 10.97
N GLU A 770 -56.65 -19.01 10.44
CA GLU A 770 -57.90 -18.33 10.14
C GLU A 770 -58.42 -17.50 11.32
N PRO A 771 -58.66 -16.19 11.13
CA PRO A 771 -59.13 -15.30 12.19
C PRO A 771 -60.40 -15.79 12.91
N ALA A 772 -61.34 -16.41 12.19
CA ALA A 772 -62.55 -16.98 12.79
C ALA A 772 -62.22 -18.10 13.81
N LEU A 773 -61.28 -18.99 13.47
CA LEU A 773 -60.79 -20.03 14.37
C LEU A 773 -60.03 -19.45 15.56
N SER A 774 -59.21 -18.43 15.33
CA SER A 774 -58.46 -17.75 16.39
C SER A 774 -59.39 -17.06 17.39
N LYS A 775 -60.44 -16.39 16.92
CA LYS A 775 -61.48 -15.76 17.76
C LYS A 775 -62.23 -16.79 18.61
N ARG A 776 -62.56 -17.95 18.04
CA ARG A 776 -63.21 -19.07 18.76
C ARG A 776 -62.29 -19.67 19.82
N ALA A 777 -61.04 -19.90 19.47
CA ALA A 777 -60.03 -20.38 20.41
C ALA A 777 -59.81 -19.41 21.58
N ALA A 778 -59.87 -18.09 21.33
CA ALA A 778 -59.83 -17.07 22.37
C ALA A 778 -61.12 -17.04 23.23
N ALA A 779 -62.30 -17.23 22.62
CA ALA A 779 -63.56 -17.30 23.36
C ALA A 779 -63.59 -18.48 24.36
N LEU A 780 -62.99 -19.62 24.01
CA LEU A 780 -62.81 -20.77 24.90
C LEU A 780 -61.92 -20.47 26.13
N LYS A 781 -60.98 -19.53 26.01
CA LYS A 781 -60.16 -19.04 27.14
C LYS A 781 -60.92 -18.05 28.04
N GLY A 782 -61.92 -17.35 27.50
CA GLY A 782 -62.73 -16.36 28.22
C GLY A 782 -64.01 -16.91 28.86
N SER A 783 -64.35 -18.18 28.64
CA SER A 783 -65.58 -18.83 29.12
C SER A 783 -65.42 -19.62 30.43
N THR A 784 -64.45 -19.27 31.28
CA THR A 784 -64.48 -19.63 32.70
C THR A 784 -65.22 -18.55 33.48
N LYS A 785 -66.53 -18.77 33.67
CA LYS A 785 -67.22 -18.35 34.89
C LYS A 785 -67.39 -19.55 35.78
#